data_AF-A0A7J5YZ32-F1
#
_entry.id   AF-A0A7J5YZ32-F1
#
_cell.length_a   1.000
_cell.length_b   1.000
_cell.length_c   1.000
_cell.angle_alpha   90.00
_cell.angle_beta   90.00
_cell.angle_gamma   90.00
#
_symmetry.space_group_name_H-M   'P 1'
#
loop_
_entity.id
_entity.type
_entity.pdbx_description
1 polymer ?
#
loop_
_entity_poly.entity_id
_entity_poly.type
_entity_poly.pdbx_seq_one_letter_code
_entity_poly.pdbx_strand_id
1 'polypeptide(L)'
;MAKLLMEGTHSDGDLHQLAKLLVCNYRALEHGYGEADSILKTLRDLPIIPLADGRVVALSGEGVFFPMEETKTKKKKGQAQTGPLSALYKDVNVVHPSLLSCVEPLESQQVRELLRRLGVHDLEPQQLLEQHIYPTIQSNKWKSKPEAVVVSYLVFIKLHSTSSQEYSDTAVPVLTTKGLLCPANERVHFSEEYGNINLPKNLPGCDWVLLSPCYVQTDGDVAGWRELFSTLGVRDGLIIRKERQTLTAKELASSPWSVESAMWHQKPGEGFVLDDYPCEEFQALATAQLPEHLLLQQRMALMKLLATNWDTGHRYSQYVKAQVLDSDGHPVKSTKSSFYHFLCNLEWVPAYRPLEGDQKDRKYLSPNSVYLASPEIIRLLGTHVFYVEMDPSEFSRTLGMRQSISVDDLINYLKKWCVKHQEDGQDLEGADFTSTVEHIHNVYTYLHENCNQNNLKELFQHNPAVFMEHKKRNDGWCSGRFYHLKDVCWSDPTGMFQRYRPLTQGPDSPVQQPNVLGPFYNPLEGMKPFFTRLLNVDLSPNMKQYVGLLEVICSSSPIPTAEVLQDVSVLYARLAQRCKIPMSSDLENTPQSPLNPRYCSTLKGMVSDKRVFPTKDNIWVSLARKPMIADNREVEKIFKPHKQVCLLNLPPAEKKMAPGTKAGKFGQTVPGERANTTFSFNEMDRFLFLEICGIRLLSQCVMTEPQTENLRPCPPMQRMVHFVIPYIQRFLYHHDELAELYPDLIANNIGQKIKRLSFGQVGKLYILYQLDVVDSEEPVVELVDVICLLKDEKELYIQKDHLSAKLDICRELVKLFCTESSHRKELMHFLSGLITSLDDESSLKRYLAKEDIRELPSEEELWEVPEPPKPEIILERAPSRSYSSMSSTEEPPRPPQEDGESTLACWPPRASLQSTGGSRTGQTDNGVVDAVMKMWPPPPGPKDRDPELDRGSSHGPPKSPSSYEDNQSQRSMSRLSEQPGPQRVLSPSGHPHPAAGTPNTLPPSERSQQREASLAAPRPAPSLQSAPPAETANQQPAPNSLAVPDAVVLPSMFQGAAESQRPPLNLDFPLWNKLQHPHATLEDMELTCQRPTTVVLSEDPVDASAIGEWGEQLVNSFLCHWRDSADPGRPAHILWCNDSGESGTPYDFKLTGPGVVYVEVKSTIKKEKSFINLSANELDFALKEKERYHIFRVYSVGDAHNVRLCRIQNLAQHLHTKDLSLYLFV
;
A
#
# COMPACT_ATOMS: atom_id res chain seq x y z
N MET A 1 -66.32 37.80 81.21
CA MET A 1 -65.12 37.12 81.77
C MET A 1 -65.33 35.61 81.76
N ALA A 2 -65.16 34.82 82.83
CA ALA A 2 -65.03 33.35 82.76
C ALA A 2 -65.94 32.62 81.73
N LYS A 3 -67.28 32.86 81.74
CA LYS A 3 -68.19 32.27 80.74
C LYS A 3 -67.92 32.68 79.27
N LEU A 4 -67.52 33.92 79.02
CA LEU A 4 -67.13 34.43 77.68
C LEU A 4 -65.76 33.89 77.23
N LEU A 5 -64.86 33.59 78.17
CA LEU A 5 -63.55 33.04 77.85
C LEU A 5 -63.64 31.55 77.45
N MET A 6 -64.64 30.81 77.94
CA MET A 6 -64.84 29.41 77.59
C MET A 6 -65.35 29.16 76.15
N GLU A 7 -65.64 30.21 75.37
CA GLU A 7 -66.22 30.11 74.02
C GLU A 7 -65.16 30.04 72.89
N GLY A 8 -63.86 29.99 73.23
CA GLY A 8 -62.81 29.41 72.37
C GLY A 8 -62.19 30.31 71.28
N THR A 9 -62.68 31.53 71.07
CA THR A 9 -62.02 32.51 70.19
C THR A 9 -61.93 33.89 70.86
N HIS A 10 -60.75 34.24 71.38
CA HIS A 10 -60.52 35.53 72.03
C HIS A 10 -60.19 36.63 71.01
N SER A 11 -60.80 37.81 71.16
CA SER A 11 -60.27 39.03 70.55
C SER A 11 -59.16 39.64 71.42
N ASP A 12 -58.31 40.49 70.83
CA ASP A 12 -57.34 41.28 71.61
C ASP A 12 -58.02 42.16 72.69
N GLY A 13 -59.30 42.52 72.49
CA GLY A 13 -60.10 43.23 73.49
C GLY A 13 -60.45 42.38 74.71
N ASP A 14 -60.73 41.09 74.52
CA ASP A 14 -61.02 40.15 75.62
C ASP A 14 -59.75 39.86 76.43
N LEU A 15 -58.62 39.70 75.74
CA LEU A 15 -57.31 39.53 76.37
C LEU A 15 -56.90 40.77 77.16
N HIS A 16 -57.15 41.98 76.65
CA HIS A 16 -56.92 43.22 77.39
C HIS A 16 -57.80 43.32 78.66
N GLN A 17 -59.09 42.98 78.57
CA GLN A 17 -59.96 42.94 79.75
C GLN A 17 -59.50 41.91 80.79
N LEU A 18 -59.01 40.74 80.34
CA LEU A 18 -58.47 39.71 81.22
C LEU A 18 -57.17 40.16 81.90
N ALA A 19 -56.24 40.76 81.16
CA ALA A 19 -55.02 41.32 81.71
C ALA A 19 -55.33 42.41 82.76
N LYS A 20 -56.25 43.34 82.47
CA LYS A 20 -56.72 44.34 83.45
C LYS A 20 -57.36 43.71 84.68
N LEU A 21 -58.13 42.63 84.53
CA LEU A 21 -58.69 41.89 85.67
C LEU A 21 -57.58 41.25 86.53
N LEU A 22 -56.56 40.65 85.92
CA LEU A 22 -55.41 40.08 86.62
C LEU A 22 -54.59 41.17 87.35
N VAL A 23 -54.40 42.35 86.74
CA VAL A 23 -53.80 43.53 87.38
C VAL A 23 -54.60 43.95 88.63
N CYS A 24 -55.93 44.00 88.55
CA CYS A 24 -56.78 44.32 89.69
C CYS A 24 -56.67 43.30 90.83
N ASN A 25 -56.61 42.00 90.52
CA ASN A 25 -56.42 40.94 91.51
C ASN A 25 -55.04 41.02 92.17
N TYR A 26 -53.97 41.25 91.40
CA TYR A 26 -52.63 41.48 91.93
C TYR A 26 -52.61 42.64 92.92
N ARG A 27 -53.15 43.81 92.52
CA ARG A 27 -53.19 44.99 93.39
C ARG A 27 -54.04 44.78 94.64
N ALA A 28 -55.15 44.05 94.56
CA ALA A 28 -55.96 43.70 95.74
C ALA A 28 -55.18 42.85 96.75
N LEU A 29 -54.45 41.83 96.28
CA LEU A 29 -53.61 40.97 97.11
C LEU A 29 -52.49 41.75 97.80
N GLU A 30 -51.76 42.60 97.07
CA GLU A 30 -50.66 43.40 97.63
C GLU A 30 -51.12 44.44 98.67
N HIS A 31 -52.39 44.87 98.63
CA HIS A 31 -52.99 45.78 99.61
C HIS A 31 -53.72 45.03 100.75
N GLY A 32 -53.64 43.69 100.81
CA GLY A 32 -54.20 42.89 101.89
C GLY A 32 -55.73 42.72 101.87
N TYR A 33 -56.38 42.90 100.72
CA TYR A 33 -57.84 42.74 100.60
C TYR A 33 -58.25 41.25 100.52
N GLY A 34 -58.48 40.65 101.69
CA GLY A 34 -59.03 39.30 101.84
C GLY A 34 -57.99 38.21 102.13
N GLU A 35 -58.44 36.98 102.31
CA GLU A 35 -57.55 35.82 102.53
C GLU A 35 -56.79 35.48 101.24
N ALA A 36 -55.52 35.88 101.17
CA ALA A 36 -54.69 35.75 99.97
C ALA A 36 -54.65 34.32 99.43
N ASP A 37 -54.47 33.31 100.29
CA ASP A 37 -54.42 31.90 99.89
C ASP A 37 -55.75 31.40 99.31
N SER A 38 -56.88 31.90 99.83
CA SER A 38 -58.24 31.57 99.35
C SER A 38 -58.50 32.17 97.97
N ILE A 39 -58.06 33.42 97.75
CA ILE A 39 -58.13 34.12 96.46
C ILE A 39 -57.21 33.43 95.44
N LEU A 40 -55.95 33.16 95.80
CA LEU A 40 -54.99 32.48 94.92
C LEU A 40 -55.46 31.08 94.55
N LYS A 41 -55.99 30.29 95.50
CA LYS A 41 -56.57 28.98 95.20
C LYS A 41 -57.77 29.09 94.25
N THR A 42 -58.69 30.02 94.50
CA THR A 42 -59.86 30.23 93.64
C THR A 42 -59.46 30.65 92.22
N LEU A 43 -58.45 31.53 92.08
CA LEU A 43 -57.91 31.91 90.77
C LEU A 43 -57.17 30.76 90.08
N ARG A 44 -56.54 29.86 90.84
CA ARG A 44 -55.84 28.68 90.31
C ARG A 44 -56.81 27.62 89.76
N ASP A 45 -57.93 27.40 90.44
CA ASP A 45 -58.97 26.43 90.04
C ASP A 45 -59.90 26.94 88.93
N LEU A 46 -59.80 28.21 88.53
CA LEU A 46 -60.62 28.79 87.46
C LEU A 46 -60.00 28.58 86.07
N PRO A 47 -60.75 28.04 85.08
CA PRO A 47 -60.30 27.98 83.69
C PRO A 47 -60.42 29.38 83.04
N ILE A 48 -59.44 30.23 83.29
CA ILE A 48 -59.36 31.61 82.78
C ILE A 48 -58.01 31.95 82.14
N ILE A 49 -57.06 31.02 82.07
CA ILE A 49 -55.74 31.26 81.48
C ILE A 49 -55.74 30.78 80.02
N PRO A 50 -55.71 31.68 79.02
CA PRO A 50 -55.58 31.30 77.62
C PRO A 50 -54.17 30.82 77.32
N LEU A 51 -54.05 29.69 76.63
CA LEU A 51 -52.81 29.15 76.08
C LEU A 51 -52.62 29.58 74.62
N ALA A 52 -51.39 29.49 74.12
CA ALA A 52 -51.08 29.86 72.74
C ALA A 52 -51.65 28.88 71.68
N ASP A 53 -52.13 27.70 72.08
CA ASP A 53 -52.92 26.78 71.24
C ASP A 53 -54.42 27.17 71.10
N GLY A 54 -54.89 28.13 71.91
CA GLY A 54 -56.29 28.58 71.94
C GLY A 54 -57.17 27.89 72.98
N ARG A 55 -56.67 26.90 73.73
CA ARG A 55 -57.38 26.37 74.92
C ARG A 55 -57.33 27.39 76.06
N VAL A 56 -58.33 27.31 76.95
CA VAL A 56 -58.33 28.02 78.23
C VAL A 56 -58.27 26.98 79.34
N VAL A 57 -57.28 27.08 80.23
CA VAL A 57 -56.99 26.07 81.26
C VAL A 57 -57.04 26.64 82.67
N ALA A 58 -57.22 25.74 83.64
CA ALA A 58 -57.07 26.00 85.08
C ALA A 58 -55.67 25.55 85.54
N LEU A 59 -55.02 26.36 86.37
CA LEU A 59 -53.64 26.17 86.84
C LEU A 59 -53.48 25.09 87.92
N SER A 60 -54.56 24.38 88.27
CA SER A 60 -54.54 23.17 89.11
C SER A 60 -54.58 21.86 88.31
N GLY A 61 -54.90 21.89 87.01
CA GLY A 61 -55.02 20.69 86.17
C GLY A 61 -53.79 20.37 85.32
N GLU A 62 -53.19 21.38 84.68
CA GLU A 62 -52.03 21.23 83.80
C GLU A 62 -50.90 22.18 84.22
N GLY A 63 -49.64 21.77 84.03
CA GLY A 63 -48.49 22.66 84.18
C GLY A 63 -48.48 23.68 83.03
N VAL A 64 -48.28 24.95 83.35
CA VAL A 64 -48.33 26.07 82.40
C VAL A 64 -47.07 26.94 82.53
N PHE A 65 -46.56 27.41 81.40
CA PHE A 65 -45.30 28.16 81.30
C PHE A 65 -45.51 29.56 80.72
N PHE A 66 -44.62 30.50 81.08
CA PHE A 66 -44.54 31.80 80.41
C PHE A 66 -43.90 31.69 79.03
N PRO A 67 -44.30 32.54 78.06
CA PRO A 67 -43.53 32.77 76.84
C PRO A 67 -42.08 33.15 77.16
N MET A 68 -41.15 32.60 76.38
CA MET A 68 -39.74 32.98 76.48
C MET A 68 -39.54 34.38 75.88
N GLU A 69 -38.70 35.20 76.52
CA GLU A 69 -38.42 36.54 76.02
C GLU A 69 -37.42 36.49 74.85
N GLU A 70 -37.94 36.54 73.63
CA GLU A 70 -37.13 36.66 72.41
C GLU A 70 -36.20 37.89 72.50
N THR A 71 -34.89 37.64 72.44
CA THR A 71 -33.88 38.71 72.51
C THR A 71 -34.02 39.62 71.29
N LYS A 72 -34.17 40.93 71.53
CA LYS A 72 -34.65 41.91 70.53
C LYS A 72 -33.63 42.19 69.41
N THR A 73 -33.54 41.27 68.46
CA THR A 73 -32.86 41.48 67.17
C THR A 73 -33.58 42.61 66.41
N LYS A 74 -32.80 43.49 65.78
CA LYS A 74 -33.29 44.80 65.34
C LYS A 74 -33.98 44.74 63.97
N LYS A 75 -35.32 44.69 63.90
CA LYS A 75 -36.15 45.52 62.97
C LYS A 75 -37.67 45.35 63.11
N LYS A 76 -38.36 46.45 62.74
CA LYS A 76 -39.81 46.62 62.45
C LYS A 76 -40.83 46.27 63.56
N LYS A 77 -41.56 47.30 64.01
CA LYS A 77 -42.89 47.16 64.65
C LYS A 77 -43.93 46.76 63.59
N GLY A 78 -45.01 46.09 64.00
CA GLY A 78 -46.30 46.19 63.28
C GLY A 78 -46.85 44.93 62.63
N GLN A 79 -46.63 43.73 63.18
CA GLN A 79 -47.45 42.54 62.91
C GLN A 79 -47.46 41.60 64.12
N ALA A 80 -48.46 40.73 64.23
CA ALA A 80 -48.62 39.80 65.36
C ALA A 80 -47.51 38.74 65.38
N GLN A 81 -47.24 38.15 66.54
CA GLN A 81 -46.10 37.24 66.77
C GLN A 81 -46.27 35.85 66.11
N THR A 82 -46.06 35.77 64.80
CA THR A 82 -45.80 34.50 64.10
C THR A 82 -44.29 34.21 64.06
N GLY A 83 -43.66 34.13 65.24
CA GLY A 83 -42.25 33.72 65.36
C GLY A 83 -42.07 32.23 65.04
N PRO A 84 -40.85 31.76 64.71
CA PRO A 84 -40.61 30.35 64.34
C PRO A 84 -40.88 29.36 65.48
N LEU A 85 -40.87 29.82 66.74
CA LEU A 85 -41.24 29.03 67.91
C LEU A 85 -42.75 29.02 68.21
N SER A 86 -43.58 29.71 67.42
CA SER A 86 -45.04 29.76 67.64
C SER A 86 -45.73 28.40 67.50
N ALA A 87 -45.14 27.43 66.82
CA ALA A 87 -45.62 26.05 66.79
C ALA A 87 -45.23 25.26 68.07
N LEU A 88 -44.03 25.48 68.62
CA LEU A 88 -43.58 24.91 69.89
C LEU A 88 -44.47 25.38 71.04
N TYR A 89 -44.82 26.67 71.08
CA TYR A 89 -45.71 27.23 72.09
C TYR A 89 -47.17 26.73 71.98
N LYS A 90 -47.54 26.01 70.92
CA LYS A 90 -48.84 25.32 70.77
C LYS A 90 -48.80 23.84 71.18
N ASP A 91 -47.60 23.29 71.34
CA ASP A 91 -47.35 21.91 71.76
C ASP A 91 -46.88 21.79 73.22
N VAL A 92 -46.36 22.90 73.75
CA VAL A 92 -46.10 23.15 75.17
C VAL A 92 -47.21 24.06 75.70
N ASN A 93 -47.68 23.82 76.93
CA ASN A 93 -48.71 24.66 77.56
C ASN A 93 -48.18 26.05 77.94
N VAL A 94 -48.07 26.95 76.95
CA VAL A 94 -47.55 28.32 77.14
C VAL A 94 -48.69 29.33 77.17
N VAL A 95 -48.68 30.26 78.14
CA VAL A 95 -49.66 31.36 78.23
C VAL A 95 -49.66 32.18 76.94
N HIS A 96 -50.84 32.50 76.40
CA HIS A 96 -50.98 33.24 75.13
C HIS A 96 -50.24 34.59 75.17
N PRO A 97 -49.22 34.85 74.32
CA PRO A 97 -48.33 36.01 74.45
C PRO A 97 -49.03 37.37 74.52
N SER A 98 -50.12 37.57 73.75
CA SER A 98 -50.89 38.82 73.78
C SER A 98 -51.46 39.17 75.16
N LEU A 99 -51.66 38.20 76.06
CA LEU A 99 -52.12 38.48 77.43
C LEU A 99 -51.12 39.33 78.22
N LEU A 100 -49.82 39.18 77.96
CA LEU A 100 -48.77 39.97 78.61
C LEU A 100 -48.44 41.25 77.83
N SER A 101 -48.59 41.27 76.50
CA SER A 101 -48.25 42.43 75.67
C SER A 101 -49.39 43.43 75.45
N CYS A 102 -50.63 43.12 75.85
CA CYS A 102 -51.78 44.02 75.69
C CYS A 102 -51.91 45.09 76.80
N VAL A 103 -51.02 45.11 77.78
CA VAL A 103 -51.00 46.06 78.91
C VAL A 103 -49.64 46.75 79.05
N GLU A 104 -49.61 47.89 79.75
CA GLU A 104 -48.38 48.68 79.94
C GLU A 104 -47.30 47.88 80.69
N PRO A 105 -45.98 48.16 80.51
CA PRO A 105 -44.92 47.31 81.06
C PRO A 105 -45.00 47.03 82.57
N LEU A 106 -45.39 48.03 83.37
CA LEU A 106 -45.60 47.87 84.82
C LEU A 106 -46.81 46.96 85.15
N GLU A 107 -47.86 47.02 84.33
CA GLU A 107 -49.04 46.16 84.46
C GLU A 107 -48.74 44.73 83.99
N SER A 108 -47.99 44.58 82.90
CA SER A 108 -47.47 43.30 82.42
C SER A 108 -46.65 42.58 83.49
N GLN A 109 -45.78 43.31 84.20
CA GLN A 109 -45.03 42.79 85.34
C GLN A 109 -45.94 42.35 86.51
N GLN A 110 -47.00 43.12 86.81
CA GLN A 110 -48.00 42.77 87.83
C GLN A 110 -48.79 41.50 87.45
N VAL A 111 -49.13 41.31 86.17
CA VAL A 111 -49.75 40.07 85.67
C VAL A 111 -48.78 38.89 85.75
N ARG A 112 -47.52 39.06 85.32
CA ARG A 112 -46.50 37.99 85.37
C ARG A 112 -46.24 37.52 86.79
N GLU A 113 -46.13 38.43 87.75
CA GLU A 113 -45.90 38.07 89.15
C GLU A 113 -47.14 37.41 89.79
N LEU A 114 -48.37 37.84 89.46
CA LEU A 114 -49.58 37.12 89.89
C LEU A 114 -49.60 35.68 89.35
N LEU A 115 -49.35 35.51 88.04
CA LEU A 115 -49.35 34.20 87.40
C LEU A 115 -48.24 33.29 87.98
N ARG A 116 -47.07 33.84 88.35
CA ARG A 116 -46.01 33.11 89.04
C ARG A 116 -46.49 32.59 90.40
N ARG A 117 -47.16 33.43 91.21
CA ARG A 117 -47.75 33.01 92.50
C ARG A 117 -48.88 31.97 92.36
N LEU A 118 -49.53 31.90 91.19
CA LEU A 118 -50.54 30.89 90.87
C LEU A 118 -49.97 29.56 90.33
N GLY A 119 -48.66 29.47 90.10
CA GLY A 119 -48.00 28.25 89.60
C GLY A 119 -47.71 28.23 88.10
N VAL A 120 -47.69 29.38 87.42
CA VAL A 120 -47.10 29.49 86.08
C VAL A 120 -45.57 29.61 86.21
N HIS A 121 -44.84 28.74 85.54
CA HIS A 121 -43.38 28.68 85.63
C HIS A 121 -42.68 29.40 84.48
N ASP A 122 -41.48 29.94 84.71
CA ASP A 122 -40.62 30.45 83.64
C ASP A 122 -40.01 29.27 82.86
N LEU A 123 -40.00 29.36 81.52
CA LEU A 123 -39.61 28.26 80.62
C LEU A 123 -38.08 28.15 80.51
N GLU A 124 -37.45 27.29 81.30
CA GLU A 124 -36.00 27.02 81.20
C GLU A 124 -35.69 26.17 79.95
N PRO A 125 -34.81 26.61 79.03
CA PRO A 125 -34.58 25.91 77.76
C PRO A 125 -34.07 24.48 77.91
N GLN A 126 -33.14 24.24 78.83
CA GLN A 126 -32.54 22.92 79.02
C GLN A 126 -33.55 21.94 79.64
N GLN A 127 -34.40 22.40 80.56
CA GLN A 127 -35.52 21.57 81.05
C GLN A 127 -36.49 21.21 79.91
N LEU A 128 -36.79 22.15 78.99
CA LEU A 128 -37.66 21.85 77.85
C LEU A 128 -37.03 20.86 76.86
N LEU A 129 -35.71 20.99 76.62
CA LEU A 129 -34.95 20.04 75.81
C LEU A 129 -34.97 18.64 76.42
N GLU A 130 -34.56 18.52 77.69
CA GLU A 130 -34.43 17.25 78.41
C GLU A 130 -35.76 16.55 78.72
N GLN A 131 -36.80 17.29 79.09
CA GLN A 131 -38.06 16.71 79.61
C GLN A 131 -39.14 16.57 78.54
N HIS A 132 -39.11 17.36 77.46
CA HIS A 132 -40.17 17.36 76.43
C HIS A 132 -39.65 17.05 75.02
N ILE A 133 -38.65 17.79 74.53
CA ILE A 133 -38.23 17.72 73.12
C ILE A 133 -37.45 16.44 72.83
N TYR A 134 -36.31 16.19 73.51
CA TYR A 134 -35.52 14.97 73.30
C TYR A 134 -36.35 13.70 73.58
N PRO A 135 -37.16 13.59 74.67
CA PRO A 135 -38.02 12.42 74.89
C PRO A 135 -39.10 12.24 73.83
N THR A 136 -39.69 13.32 73.29
CA THR A 136 -40.68 13.23 72.19
C THR A 136 -40.04 12.72 70.89
N ILE A 137 -38.78 13.09 70.64
CA ILE A 137 -38.00 12.60 69.50
C ILE A 137 -37.67 11.10 69.69
N GLN A 138 -37.03 10.74 70.81
CA GLN A 138 -36.60 9.38 71.12
C GLN A 138 -37.77 8.38 71.17
N SER A 139 -38.88 8.74 71.82
CA SER A 139 -40.07 7.88 71.91
C SER A 139 -40.92 7.83 70.63
N ASN A 140 -40.44 8.38 69.51
CA ASN A 140 -41.14 8.46 68.22
C ASN A 140 -42.50 9.19 68.22
N LYS A 141 -42.89 9.82 69.35
CA LYS A 141 -44.14 10.60 69.49
C LYS A 141 -44.22 11.80 68.55
N TRP A 142 -43.10 12.27 68.01
CA TRP A 142 -43.06 13.28 66.95
C TRP A 142 -43.85 12.87 65.70
N LYS A 143 -44.00 11.56 65.40
CA LYS A 143 -44.71 11.06 64.21
C LYS A 143 -46.21 11.36 64.19
N SER A 144 -46.80 11.70 65.34
CA SER A 144 -48.20 12.12 65.46
C SER A 144 -48.35 13.63 65.68
N LYS A 145 -47.29 14.43 65.52
CA LYS A 145 -47.31 15.89 65.68
C LYS A 145 -47.24 16.59 64.31
N PRO A 146 -47.85 17.79 64.16
CA PRO A 146 -47.76 18.56 62.90
C PRO A 146 -46.31 18.91 62.55
N GLU A 147 -45.98 18.96 61.26
CA GLU A 147 -44.60 19.21 60.79
C GLU A 147 -44.01 20.52 61.34
N ALA A 148 -44.82 21.58 61.45
CA ALA A 148 -44.40 22.86 62.02
C ALA A 148 -43.90 22.74 63.47
N VAL A 149 -44.47 21.83 64.27
CA VAL A 149 -44.02 21.57 65.65
C VAL A 149 -42.63 20.93 65.63
N VAL A 150 -42.44 19.90 64.81
CA VAL A 150 -41.15 19.18 64.69
C VAL A 150 -40.06 20.06 64.06
N VAL A 151 -40.42 20.95 63.12
CA VAL A 151 -39.53 22.03 62.64
C VAL A 151 -39.13 22.96 63.79
N SER A 152 -40.09 23.42 64.60
CA SER A 152 -39.80 24.32 65.73
C SER A 152 -38.96 23.67 66.84
N TYR A 153 -39.01 22.34 67.02
CA TYR A 153 -38.08 21.61 67.89
C TYR A 153 -36.63 21.77 67.44
N LEU A 154 -36.36 21.60 66.14
CA LEU A 154 -35.01 21.76 65.59
C LEU A 154 -34.51 23.21 65.66
N VAL A 155 -35.40 24.19 65.50
CA VAL A 155 -35.08 25.62 65.75
C VAL A 155 -34.72 25.84 67.23
N PHE A 156 -35.46 25.25 68.16
CA PHE A 156 -35.18 25.36 69.59
C PHE A 156 -33.88 24.64 70.00
N ILE A 157 -33.61 23.45 69.44
CA ILE A 157 -32.34 22.72 69.60
C ILE A 157 -31.19 23.60 69.11
N LYS A 158 -31.23 24.14 67.89
CA LYS A 158 -30.18 25.02 67.37
C LYS A 158 -29.94 26.24 68.27
N LEU A 159 -31.00 26.83 68.80
CA LEU A 159 -30.93 28.07 69.58
C LEU A 159 -30.43 27.86 71.02
N HIS A 160 -30.57 26.66 71.59
CA HIS A 160 -30.36 26.40 73.02
C HIS A 160 -29.52 25.17 73.38
N SER A 161 -29.24 24.23 72.47
CA SER A 161 -28.41 23.05 72.81
C SER A 161 -27.00 23.46 73.20
N THR A 162 -26.54 22.99 74.34
CA THR A 162 -25.22 23.32 74.92
C THR A 162 -24.09 22.52 74.29
N SER A 163 -24.38 21.36 73.72
CA SER A 163 -23.44 20.51 73.02
C SER A 163 -24.13 19.67 71.94
N SER A 164 -23.43 19.40 70.84
CA SER A 164 -23.92 18.52 69.76
C SER A 164 -23.91 17.03 70.12
N GLN A 165 -23.57 16.69 71.38
CA GLN A 165 -23.44 15.32 71.89
C GLN A 165 -24.69 14.85 72.66
N GLU A 166 -25.59 15.78 73.02
CA GLU A 166 -26.86 15.48 73.72
C GLU A 166 -27.84 14.60 72.88
N TYR A 167 -27.64 14.53 71.56
CA TYR A 167 -28.53 13.87 70.62
C TYR A 167 -27.82 13.04 69.52
N SER A 168 -26.52 12.74 69.66
CA SER A 168 -25.75 12.00 68.65
C SER A 168 -26.34 10.63 68.31
N ASP A 169 -26.87 9.94 69.33
CA ASP A 169 -27.33 8.56 69.24
C ASP A 169 -28.85 8.50 68.96
N THR A 170 -29.49 9.64 68.72
CA THR A 170 -30.94 9.77 68.49
C THR A 170 -31.22 10.07 67.02
N ALA A 171 -32.13 9.30 66.41
CA ALA A 171 -32.57 9.52 65.02
C ALA A 171 -33.49 10.76 64.90
N VAL A 172 -32.90 11.96 64.94
CA VAL A 172 -33.64 13.24 64.87
C VAL A 172 -34.32 13.41 63.49
N PRO A 173 -35.64 13.66 63.44
CA PRO A 173 -36.36 13.90 62.19
C PRO A 173 -36.14 15.32 61.66
N VAL A 174 -35.90 15.47 60.36
CA VAL A 174 -35.83 16.75 59.65
C VAL A 174 -36.91 16.80 58.57
N LEU A 175 -37.42 17.99 58.26
CA LEU A 175 -38.39 18.18 57.18
C LEU A 175 -37.69 18.15 55.81
N THR A 176 -38.19 17.34 54.89
CA THR A 176 -37.64 17.13 53.55
C THR A 176 -38.71 17.29 52.46
N THR A 177 -38.31 17.20 51.19
CA THR A 177 -39.23 17.08 50.05
C THR A 177 -40.16 15.87 50.10
N LYS A 178 -39.92 14.89 50.99
CA LYS A 178 -40.77 13.72 51.24
C LYS A 178 -41.34 13.69 52.67
N GLY A 179 -41.48 14.85 53.31
CA GLY A 179 -41.99 14.99 54.68
C GLY A 179 -40.89 14.82 55.75
N LEU A 180 -41.28 14.53 56.99
CA LEU A 180 -40.36 14.33 58.12
C LEU A 180 -39.62 12.98 58.03
N LEU A 181 -38.30 13.03 57.84
CA LEU A 181 -37.42 11.86 57.71
C LEU A 181 -36.17 12.00 58.59
N CYS A 182 -35.61 10.89 59.08
CA CYS A 182 -34.45 10.90 59.98
C CYS A 182 -33.14 10.69 59.18
N PRO A 183 -32.23 11.68 59.05
CA PRO A 183 -31.03 11.54 58.21
C PRO A 183 -30.03 10.48 58.68
N ALA A 184 -30.12 10.01 59.92
CA ALA A 184 -29.35 8.86 60.42
C ALA A 184 -29.72 7.54 59.69
N ASN A 185 -30.99 7.40 59.29
CA ASN A 185 -31.54 6.20 58.64
C ASN A 185 -31.69 6.41 57.13
N GLU A 186 -32.22 7.56 56.73
CA GLU A 186 -32.53 7.93 55.33
C GLU A 186 -31.36 8.64 54.65
N ARG A 187 -31.30 8.61 53.31
CA ARG A 187 -30.29 9.33 52.51
C ARG A 187 -30.82 10.73 52.17
N VAL A 188 -30.64 11.68 53.10
CA VAL A 188 -31.11 13.08 52.99
C VAL A 188 -29.96 13.99 52.56
N HIS A 189 -30.18 14.82 51.54
CA HIS A 189 -29.18 15.72 50.97
C HIS A 189 -29.52 17.20 51.21
N PHE A 190 -28.51 18.06 51.21
CA PHE A 190 -28.69 19.52 51.26
C PHE A 190 -29.33 20.04 49.96
N SER A 191 -30.24 21.02 50.08
CA SER A 191 -30.83 21.72 48.92
C SER A 191 -29.96 22.93 48.49
N GLU A 192 -30.34 23.59 47.40
CA GLU A 192 -29.62 24.74 46.82
C GLU A 192 -29.55 25.94 47.78
N GLU A 193 -30.57 26.11 48.64
CA GLU A 193 -30.62 27.14 49.69
C GLU A 193 -29.60 26.94 50.82
N TYR A 194 -29.02 25.74 50.94
CA TYR A 194 -27.89 25.43 51.83
C TYR A 194 -26.54 25.49 51.11
N GLY A 195 -26.50 26.00 49.88
CA GLY A 195 -25.29 26.13 49.06
C GLY A 195 -24.83 24.82 48.40
N ASN A 196 -25.65 23.77 48.38
CA ASN A 196 -25.38 22.59 47.56
C ASN A 196 -25.67 22.88 46.07
N ILE A 197 -25.16 22.04 45.16
CA ILE A 197 -25.63 22.04 43.77
C ILE A 197 -27.11 21.67 43.70
N ASN A 198 -27.83 22.20 42.71
CA ASN A 198 -29.20 21.77 42.43
C ASN A 198 -29.19 20.32 41.91
N LEU A 199 -29.35 19.35 42.81
CA LEU A 199 -29.24 17.91 42.50
C LEU A 199 -30.24 17.46 41.42
N PRO A 200 -31.56 17.77 41.47
CA PRO A 200 -32.50 17.35 40.42
C PRO A 200 -32.18 17.91 39.02
N LYS A 201 -31.61 19.13 38.94
CA LYS A 201 -31.27 19.79 37.68
C LYS A 201 -29.94 19.35 37.07
N ASN A 202 -28.95 19.05 37.90
CA ASN A 202 -27.60 18.67 37.45
C ASN A 202 -27.38 17.16 37.40
N LEU A 203 -28.07 16.40 38.26
CA LEU A 203 -28.05 14.95 38.33
C LEU A 203 -29.50 14.39 38.29
N PRO A 204 -30.26 14.62 37.20
CA PRO A 204 -31.58 14.01 37.00
C PRO A 204 -31.50 12.47 36.95
N GLY A 205 -32.63 11.80 37.21
CA GLY A 205 -32.73 10.34 37.17
C GLY A 205 -32.48 9.63 38.51
N CYS A 206 -32.23 10.38 39.59
CA CYS A 206 -32.27 9.89 40.98
C CYS A 206 -33.39 10.61 41.75
N ASP A 207 -34.09 9.89 42.62
CA ASP A 207 -35.25 10.38 43.39
C ASP A 207 -34.80 11.06 44.70
N TRP A 208 -34.09 12.19 44.55
CA TRP A 208 -33.42 12.90 45.63
C TRP A 208 -34.34 13.33 46.79
N VAL A 209 -33.97 12.96 48.01
CA VAL A 209 -34.56 13.49 49.25
C VAL A 209 -33.79 14.75 49.65
N LEU A 210 -34.40 15.93 49.49
CA LEU A 210 -33.76 17.21 49.81
C LEU A 210 -34.29 17.76 51.12
N LEU A 211 -33.40 18.29 51.96
CA LEU A 211 -33.73 19.05 53.16
C LEU A 211 -34.58 20.29 52.80
N SER A 212 -35.62 20.56 53.57
CA SER A 212 -36.51 21.72 53.34
C SER A 212 -35.81 23.04 53.68
N PRO A 213 -35.90 24.09 52.85
CA PRO A 213 -35.28 25.40 53.13
C PRO A 213 -35.91 26.16 54.30
N CYS A 214 -37.01 25.65 54.90
CA CYS A 214 -37.74 26.33 55.98
C CYS A 214 -36.88 26.67 57.20
N TYR A 215 -35.81 25.91 57.48
CA TYR A 215 -34.93 26.17 58.62
C TYR A 215 -34.05 27.41 58.39
N VAL A 216 -33.38 27.51 57.24
CA VAL A 216 -32.61 28.72 56.88
C VAL A 216 -33.50 29.97 56.82
N GLN A 217 -34.77 29.81 56.48
CA GLN A 217 -35.75 30.89 56.47
C GLN A 217 -36.11 31.44 57.87
N THR A 218 -35.73 30.79 58.99
CA THR A 218 -36.04 31.30 60.34
C THR A 218 -35.05 32.36 60.84
N ASP A 219 -33.79 32.28 60.45
CA ASP A 219 -32.71 33.15 60.95
C ASP A 219 -31.69 33.62 59.89
N GLY A 220 -31.65 33.01 58.71
CA GLY A 220 -30.69 33.28 57.65
C GLY A 220 -29.30 32.67 57.85
N ASP A 221 -29.05 31.94 58.94
CA ASP A 221 -27.73 31.38 59.26
C ASP A 221 -27.54 30.01 58.61
N VAL A 222 -27.20 30.04 57.31
CA VAL A 222 -26.84 28.84 56.53
C VAL A 222 -25.69 28.07 57.19
N ALA A 223 -24.71 28.73 57.80
CA ALA A 223 -23.51 28.08 58.32
C ALA A 223 -23.81 27.19 59.54
N GLY A 224 -24.45 27.74 60.58
CA GLY A 224 -24.82 26.96 61.77
C GLY A 224 -25.90 25.91 61.49
N TRP A 225 -26.83 26.17 60.55
CA TRP A 225 -27.74 25.12 60.08
C TRP A 225 -27.01 23.98 59.38
N ARG A 226 -26.04 24.29 58.52
CA ARG A 226 -25.21 23.29 57.84
C ARG A 226 -24.38 22.46 58.80
N GLU A 227 -23.83 23.06 59.86
CA GLU A 227 -23.11 22.34 60.90
C GLU A 227 -24.03 21.33 61.61
N LEU A 228 -25.19 21.77 62.10
CA LEU A 228 -26.17 20.92 62.78
C LEU A 228 -26.69 19.78 61.87
N PHE A 229 -27.09 20.08 60.64
CA PHE A 229 -27.56 19.02 59.73
C PHE A 229 -26.42 18.08 59.28
N SER A 230 -25.17 18.54 59.30
CA SER A 230 -24.00 17.68 59.05
C SER A 230 -23.72 16.72 60.20
N THR A 231 -23.97 17.08 61.47
CA THR A 231 -23.87 16.10 62.58
C THR A 231 -25.01 15.08 62.51
N LEU A 232 -26.22 15.50 62.15
CA LEU A 232 -27.40 14.61 62.02
C LEU A 232 -27.35 13.64 60.82
N GLY A 233 -26.51 13.89 59.81
CA GLY A 233 -26.26 12.97 58.70
C GLY A 233 -26.55 13.47 57.28
N VAL A 234 -26.99 14.73 57.11
CA VAL A 234 -27.27 15.33 55.79
C VAL A 234 -25.97 15.64 55.03
N ARG A 235 -25.90 15.36 53.72
CA ARG A 235 -24.67 15.52 52.90
C ARG A 235 -24.95 16.19 51.54
N ASP A 236 -23.89 16.57 50.84
CA ASP A 236 -23.98 17.25 49.54
C ASP A 236 -23.99 16.29 48.35
N GLY A 237 -23.01 15.38 48.31
CA GLY A 237 -22.93 14.31 47.31
C GLY A 237 -23.62 13.01 47.74
N LEU A 238 -23.19 11.91 47.12
CA LEU A 238 -23.63 10.52 47.37
C LEU A 238 -23.40 10.09 48.83
N ILE A 239 -24.36 9.40 49.43
CA ILE A 239 -24.40 8.98 50.84
C ILE A 239 -24.13 7.47 50.93
N ILE A 240 -22.84 7.13 50.90
CA ILE A 240 -22.36 5.75 51.04
C ILE A 240 -22.25 5.39 52.52
N ARG A 241 -22.89 4.28 52.92
CA ARG A 241 -22.91 3.77 54.31
C ARG A 241 -22.36 2.35 54.36
N LYS A 242 -21.89 1.95 55.54
CA LYS A 242 -21.45 0.57 55.78
C LYS A 242 -22.67 -0.29 56.09
N GLU A 243 -22.94 -1.29 55.28
CA GLU A 243 -24.11 -2.17 55.43
C GLU A 243 -23.64 -3.63 55.55
N ARG A 244 -24.21 -4.37 56.50
CA ARG A 244 -23.94 -5.80 56.68
C ARG A 244 -24.96 -6.62 55.90
N GLN A 245 -24.51 -7.23 54.81
CA GLN A 245 -25.33 -8.06 53.94
C GLN A 245 -25.02 -9.55 54.19
N THR A 246 -26.04 -10.41 54.12
CA THR A 246 -25.88 -11.87 54.18
C THR A 246 -26.44 -12.45 52.89
N LEU A 247 -25.57 -12.95 52.01
CA LEU A 247 -25.95 -13.46 50.69
C LEU A 247 -26.03 -14.98 50.70
N THR A 248 -27.16 -15.54 50.26
CA THR A 248 -27.23 -16.97 49.92
C THR A 248 -26.39 -17.27 48.67
N ALA A 249 -26.05 -18.55 48.46
CA ALA A 249 -25.30 -18.96 47.27
C ALA A 249 -25.98 -18.57 45.94
N LYS A 250 -27.32 -18.46 45.92
CA LYS A 250 -28.07 -18.00 44.74
C LYS A 250 -27.91 -16.50 44.51
N GLU A 251 -28.07 -15.69 45.57
CA GLU A 251 -27.94 -14.23 45.50
C GLU A 251 -26.51 -13.83 45.14
N LEU A 252 -25.52 -14.52 45.73
CA LEU A 252 -24.10 -14.34 45.43
C LEU A 252 -23.76 -14.63 43.95
N ALA A 253 -24.36 -15.67 43.36
CA ALA A 253 -24.20 -15.98 41.94
C ALA A 253 -24.81 -14.89 41.01
N SER A 254 -25.84 -14.17 41.47
CA SER A 254 -26.39 -12.98 40.80
C SER A 254 -25.73 -11.64 41.23
N SER A 255 -24.79 -11.67 42.17
CA SER A 255 -24.16 -10.47 42.74
C SER A 255 -22.95 -10.00 41.92
N PRO A 256 -22.44 -8.77 42.18
CA PRO A 256 -21.20 -8.29 41.57
C PRO A 256 -19.97 -9.15 41.88
N TRP A 257 -20.00 -9.93 42.96
CA TRP A 257 -18.89 -10.79 43.41
C TRP A 257 -18.89 -12.19 42.81
N SER A 258 -19.87 -12.58 41.99
CA SER A 258 -20.08 -13.95 41.49
C SER A 258 -18.80 -14.67 40.99
N VAL A 259 -17.90 -13.94 40.32
CA VAL A 259 -16.59 -14.45 39.87
C VAL A 259 -15.56 -14.53 41.01
N GLU A 260 -15.50 -13.53 41.89
CA GLU A 260 -14.53 -13.47 42.99
C GLU A 260 -14.86 -14.44 44.13
N SER A 261 -16.15 -14.75 44.32
CA SER A 261 -16.64 -15.69 45.33
C SER A 261 -16.19 -17.13 45.13
N ALA A 262 -15.78 -17.51 43.92
CA ALA A 262 -15.18 -18.82 43.66
C ALA A 262 -13.87 -19.05 44.43
N MET A 263 -13.25 -17.99 44.97
CA MET A 263 -12.06 -18.04 45.82
C MET A 263 -12.38 -17.71 47.30
N TRP A 264 -13.62 -17.90 47.75
CA TRP A 264 -14.03 -17.71 49.15
C TRP A 264 -14.36 -19.08 49.78
N HIS A 265 -13.95 -19.32 51.02
CA HIS A 265 -14.17 -20.61 51.68
C HIS A 265 -15.64 -20.78 52.05
N GLN A 266 -16.33 -21.75 51.44
CA GLN A 266 -17.74 -22.00 51.68
C GLN A 266 -17.97 -23.14 52.69
N LYS A 267 -18.71 -22.88 53.76
CA LYS A 267 -19.34 -23.92 54.57
C LYS A 267 -20.65 -24.38 53.89
N PRO A 268 -20.89 -25.68 53.69
CA PRO A 268 -22.12 -26.14 53.02
C PRO A 268 -23.38 -25.74 53.78
N GLY A 269 -24.22 -24.92 53.15
CA GLY A 269 -25.52 -24.48 53.69
C GLY A 269 -25.54 -23.12 54.40
N GLU A 270 -24.38 -22.53 54.72
CA GLU A 270 -24.31 -21.16 55.26
C GLU A 270 -24.19 -20.11 54.15
N GLY A 271 -24.77 -18.92 54.39
CA GLY A 271 -24.62 -17.75 53.53
C GLY A 271 -23.34 -16.97 53.82
N PHE A 272 -22.88 -16.17 52.86
CA PHE A 272 -21.70 -15.32 53.05
C PHE A 272 -22.10 -13.98 53.68
N VAL A 273 -21.48 -13.65 54.81
CA VAL A 273 -21.67 -12.35 55.47
C VAL A 273 -20.61 -11.36 54.97
N LEU A 274 -21.06 -10.18 54.56
CA LEU A 274 -20.27 -9.13 53.95
C LEU A 274 -20.52 -7.81 54.67
N ASP A 275 -19.46 -7.15 55.09
CA ASP A 275 -19.46 -5.74 55.47
C ASP A 275 -19.12 -4.91 54.21
N ASP A 276 -20.15 -4.39 53.54
CA ASP A 276 -20.09 -3.74 52.22
C ASP A 276 -20.47 -2.24 52.26
N TYR A 277 -20.30 -1.55 51.13
CA TYR A 277 -20.60 -0.14 50.90
C TYR A 277 -21.45 0.06 49.63
N PRO A 278 -22.77 -0.19 49.67
CA PRO A 278 -23.66 0.10 48.55
C PRO A 278 -23.94 1.60 48.39
N CYS A 279 -24.32 2.00 47.17
CA CYS A 279 -24.76 3.36 46.83
C CYS A 279 -25.85 3.31 45.77
N GLU A 280 -27.10 3.39 46.22
CA GLU A 280 -28.29 3.37 45.38
C GLU A 280 -28.35 4.60 44.46
N GLU A 281 -27.90 5.77 44.94
CA GLU A 281 -27.91 7.00 44.15
C GLU A 281 -26.93 6.90 42.96
N PHE A 282 -25.75 6.32 43.18
CA PHE A 282 -24.83 6.03 42.07
C PHE A 282 -25.47 5.05 41.08
N GLN A 283 -26.06 3.95 41.54
CA GLN A 283 -26.66 2.95 40.66
C GLN A 283 -27.88 3.51 39.87
N ALA A 284 -28.73 4.30 40.53
CA ALA A 284 -29.88 4.95 39.91
C ALA A 284 -29.43 5.97 38.85
N LEU A 285 -28.45 6.83 39.17
CA LEU A 285 -27.85 7.72 38.19
C LEU A 285 -27.23 6.92 37.04
N ALA A 286 -26.34 5.96 37.33
CA ALA A 286 -25.60 5.16 36.35
C ALA A 286 -26.49 4.35 35.40
N THR A 287 -27.70 3.96 35.81
CA THR A 287 -28.67 3.25 34.95
C THR A 287 -29.81 4.13 34.41
N ALA A 288 -29.84 5.42 34.74
CA ALA A 288 -30.91 6.35 34.34
C ALA A 288 -31.11 6.44 32.82
N GLN A 289 -32.37 6.28 32.39
CA GLN A 289 -32.78 6.47 31.00
C GLN A 289 -33.30 7.90 30.80
N LEU A 290 -32.54 8.72 30.08
CA LEU A 290 -32.80 10.15 29.87
C LEU A 290 -32.57 10.54 28.41
N PRO A 291 -33.19 11.63 27.90
CA PRO A 291 -32.87 12.19 26.60
C PRO A 291 -31.37 12.53 26.47
N GLU A 292 -30.78 12.29 25.30
CA GLU A 292 -29.32 12.27 25.10
C GLU A 292 -28.56 13.47 25.68
N HIS A 293 -29.04 14.70 25.43
CA HIS A 293 -28.45 15.94 25.99
C HIS A 293 -28.45 15.94 27.54
N LEU A 294 -29.55 15.54 28.16
CA LEU A 294 -29.70 15.51 29.62
C LEU A 294 -28.89 14.35 30.23
N LEU A 295 -28.82 13.21 29.53
CA LEU A 295 -27.97 12.09 29.93
C LEU A 295 -26.49 12.49 29.90
N LEU A 296 -26.03 13.14 28.83
CA LEU A 296 -24.65 13.63 28.70
C LEU A 296 -24.32 14.64 29.81
N GLN A 297 -25.20 15.62 30.05
CA GLN A 297 -25.06 16.59 31.13
C GLN A 297 -24.95 15.89 32.51
N GLN A 298 -25.82 14.92 32.78
CA GLN A 298 -25.82 14.14 34.01
C GLN A 298 -24.53 13.30 34.16
N ARG A 299 -24.04 12.66 33.09
CA ARG A 299 -22.76 11.92 33.11
C ARG A 299 -21.57 12.80 33.41
N MET A 300 -21.47 13.96 32.76
CA MET A 300 -20.37 14.89 32.97
C MET A 300 -20.40 15.48 34.39
N ALA A 301 -21.59 15.79 34.92
CA ALA A 301 -21.76 16.23 36.30
C ALA A 301 -21.40 15.13 37.31
N LEU A 302 -21.82 13.88 37.09
CA LEU A 302 -21.50 12.74 37.96
C LEU A 302 -20.00 12.43 37.97
N MET A 303 -19.37 12.39 36.79
CA MET A 303 -17.93 12.17 36.65
C MET A 303 -17.14 13.26 37.39
N LYS A 304 -17.54 14.53 37.22
CA LYS A 304 -16.93 15.66 37.94
C LYS A 304 -17.11 15.57 39.45
N LEU A 305 -18.31 15.22 39.93
CA LEU A 305 -18.60 15.08 41.37
C LEU A 305 -17.74 13.98 42.01
N LEU A 306 -17.62 12.83 41.35
CA LEU A 306 -16.81 11.70 41.81
C LEU A 306 -15.32 12.05 41.84
N ALA A 307 -14.78 12.59 40.73
CA ALA A 307 -13.37 12.95 40.63
C ALA A 307 -12.95 14.04 41.64
N THR A 308 -13.79 15.08 41.81
CA THR A 308 -13.52 16.20 42.75
C THR A 308 -13.50 15.75 44.22
N ASN A 309 -14.19 14.64 44.54
CA ASN A 309 -14.37 14.14 45.90
C ASN A 309 -13.75 12.74 46.13
N TRP A 310 -12.78 12.34 45.29
CA TRP A 310 -12.22 10.99 45.38
C TRP A 310 -11.37 10.78 46.63
N ASP A 311 -10.35 11.62 46.85
CA ASP A 311 -9.50 11.59 48.06
C ASP A 311 -9.70 12.82 48.97
N THR A 312 -10.30 13.87 48.41
CA THR A 312 -10.70 15.13 49.06
C THR A 312 -12.21 15.16 49.31
N GLY A 313 -12.69 16.13 50.11
CA GLY A 313 -14.12 16.32 50.35
C GLY A 313 -14.79 15.08 50.97
N HIS A 314 -15.63 14.39 50.19
CA HIS A 314 -16.34 13.18 50.63
C HIS A 314 -15.48 11.90 50.66
N ARG A 315 -14.26 11.93 50.10
CA ARG A 315 -13.25 10.85 50.16
C ARG A 315 -13.75 9.49 49.66
N TYR A 316 -14.39 9.46 48.48
CA TYR A 316 -15.00 8.26 47.92
C TYR A 316 -14.05 7.04 47.76
N SER A 317 -12.74 7.26 47.67
CA SER A 317 -11.72 6.20 47.60
C SER A 317 -11.73 5.26 48.81
N GLN A 318 -12.20 5.70 49.97
CA GLN A 318 -12.28 4.86 51.18
C GLN A 318 -13.33 3.73 51.07
N TYR A 319 -14.32 3.88 50.20
CA TYR A 319 -15.42 2.92 50.01
C TYR A 319 -15.13 1.86 48.94
N VAL A 320 -13.91 1.79 48.40
CA VAL A 320 -13.54 0.88 47.29
C VAL A 320 -13.49 -0.60 47.69
N LYS A 321 -13.36 -0.89 49.00
CA LYS A 321 -13.18 -2.26 49.54
C LYS A 321 -14.26 -2.65 50.53
N ALA A 322 -14.73 -3.89 50.42
CA ALA A 322 -15.57 -4.57 51.40
C ALA A 322 -14.77 -5.64 52.17
N GLN A 323 -15.38 -6.20 53.23
CA GLN A 323 -14.81 -7.28 54.05
C GLN A 323 -15.77 -8.48 54.09
N VAL A 324 -15.27 -9.66 53.69
CA VAL A 324 -15.94 -10.95 53.89
C VAL A 324 -15.69 -11.38 55.34
N LEU A 325 -16.74 -11.77 56.06
CA LEU A 325 -16.66 -12.19 57.46
C LEU A 325 -16.82 -13.70 57.61
N ASP A 326 -16.34 -14.25 58.74
CA ASP A 326 -16.67 -15.61 59.18
C ASP A 326 -18.00 -15.67 59.97
N SER A 327 -18.36 -16.89 60.39
CA SER A 327 -19.51 -17.19 61.26
C SER A 327 -19.49 -16.45 62.60
N ASP A 328 -18.32 -15.99 63.02
CA ASP A 328 -18.04 -15.40 64.33
C ASP A 328 -17.89 -13.86 64.21
N GLY A 329 -18.02 -13.32 62.99
CA GLY A 329 -18.04 -11.89 62.67
C GLY A 329 -16.66 -11.27 62.40
N HIS A 330 -15.59 -12.06 62.31
CA HIS A 330 -14.23 -11.56 62.08
C HIS A 330 -13.93 -11.43 60.57
N PRO A 331 -13.12 -10.45 60.14
CA PRO A 331 -12.79 -10.24 58.73
C PRO A 331 -11.81 -11.30 58.20
N VAL A 332 -12.29 -12.17 57.31
CA VAL A 332 -11.53 -13.27 56.69
C VAL A 332 -10.76 -12.80 55.45
N LYS A 333 -11.39 -11.95 54.63
CA LYS A 333 -10.84 -11.55 53.33
C LYS A 333 -11.33 -10.15 52.95
N SER A 334 -10.44 -9.31 52.42
CA SER A 334 -10.85 -8.06 51.75
C SER A 334 -11.17 -8.34 50.28
N THR A 335 -12.26 -7.77 49.79
CA THR A 335 -12.71 -7.79 48.39
C THR A 335 -13.11 -6.37 47.98
N LYS A 336 -13.59 -6.18 46.75
CA LYS A 336 -14.15 -4.93 46.24
C LYS A 336 -15.52 -4.67 46.88
N SER A 337 -15.94 -3.41 46.97
CA SER A 337 -17.33 -3.09 47.34
C SER A 337 -18.30 -3.18 46.16
N SER A 338 -19.60 -3.29 46.43
CA SER A 338 -20.64 -3.21 45.39
C SER A 338 -20.60 -1.88 44.64
N PHE A 339 -20.45 -0.76 45.36
CA PHE A 339 -20.21 0.57 44.77
C PHE A 339 -19.06 0.56 43.75
N TYR A 340 -17.89 0.03 44.12
CA TYR A 340 -16.74 -0.01 43.22
C TYR A 340 -16.93 -0.97 42.04
N HIS A 341 -17.60 -2.11 42.24
CA HIS A 341 -17.97 -3.00 41.14
C HIS A 341 -18.89 -2.29 40.13
N PHE A 342 -19.95 -1.61 40.57
CA PHE A 342 -20.85 -0.87 39.68
C PHE A 342 -20.12 0.30 39.00
N LEU A 343 -19.28 1.01 39.74
CA LEU A 343 -18.50 2.16 39.24
C LEU A 343 -17.53 1.76 38.12
N CYS A 344 -16.94 0.56 38.18
CA CYS A 344 -16.03 0.05 37.16
C CYS A 344 -16.71 -0.73 36.01
N ASN A 345 -17.89 -1.30 36.22
CA ASN A 345 -18.51 -2.23 35.26
C ASN A 345 -19.73 -1.65 34.51
N LEU A 346 -20.39 -0.60 35.00
CA LEU A 346 -21.55 -0.01 34.31
C LEU A 346 -21.11 0.91 33.15
N GLU A 347 -21.92 0.95 32.10
CA GLU A 347 -21.71 1.83 30.94
C GLU A 347 -22.22 3.25 31.22
N TRP A 348 -21.44 4.02 31.99
CA TRP A 348 -21.83 5.35 32.46
C TRP A 348 -20.86 6.47 32.05
N VAL A 349 -19.61 6.16 31.67
CA VAL A 349 -18.61 7.17 31.31
C VAL A 349 -18.93 7.79 29.95
N PRO A 350 -19.02 9.12 29.81
CA PRO A 350 -19.38 9.78 28.55
C PRO A 350 -18.16 9.82 27.61
N ALA A 351 -17.92 8.72 26.91
CA ALA A 351 -16.79 8.55 26.03
C ALA A 351 -17.07 9.08 24.62
N TYR A 352 -16.01 9.49 23.91
CA TYR A 352 -16.10 9.95 22.53
C TYR A 352 -14.98 9.37 21.65
N ARG A 353 -15.23 9.31 20.35
CA ARG A 353 -14.28 8.89 19.33
C ARG A 353 -14.29 9.91 18.20
N PRO A 354 -13.14 10.51 17.82
CA PRO A 354 -13.12 11.46 16.71
C PRO A 354 -13.50 10.79 15.38
N LEU A 355 -14.14 11.55 14.50
CA LEU A 355 -14.51 11.15 13.15
C LEU A 355 -13.92 12.15 12.12
N GLU A 356 -14.17 11.89 10.85
CA GLU A 356 -13.84 12.79 9.73
C GLU A 356 -14.68 14.09 9.84
N GLY A 357 -14.04 15.26 9.75
CA GLY A 357 -14.70 16.57 9.79
C GLY A 357 -15.17 17.05 11.17
N ASP A 358 -14.29 17.03 12.19
CA ASP A 358 -14.50 17.49 13.58
C ASP A 358 -15.68 16.85 14.36
N GLN A 359 -16.35 15.86 13.77
CA GLN A 359 -17.42 15.12 14.43
C GLN A 359 -16.89 14.19 15.54
N LYS A 360 -17.72 13.94 16.55
CA LYS A 360 -17.43 13.04 17.68
C LYS A 360 -18.54 11.99 17.82
N ASP A 361 -18.25 10.72 17.56
CA ASP A 361 -19.10 9.59 17.93
C ASP A 361 -19.09 9.45 19.46
N ARG A 362 -20.25 9.56 20.12
CA ARG A 362 -20.37 9.53 21.60
C ARG A 362 -21.05 8.25 22.06
N LYS A 363 -20.47 7.59 23.06
CA LYS A 363 -21.02 6.37 23.66
C LYS A 363 -20.79 6.35 25.16
N TYR A 364 -21.70 5.72 25.89
CA TYR A 364 -21.50 5.44 27.31
C TYR A 364 -20.79 4.08 27.43
N LEU A 365 -19.73 4.03 28.21
CA LEU A 365 -18.83 2.87 28.31
C LEU A 365 -18.34 2.67 29.74
N SER A 366 -17.77 1.49 30.03
CA SER A 366 -17.11 1.20 31.30
C SER A 366 -15.74 1.90 31.39
N PRO A 367 -15.33 2.42 32.57
CA PRO A 367 -14.03 3.11 32.73
C PRO A 367 -12.80 2.37 32.21
N ASN A 368 -12.74 1.05 32.35
CA ASN A 368 -11.62 0.21 31.94
C ASN A 368 -11.46 0.04 30.40
N SER A 369 -12.46 0.49 29.63
CA SER A 369 -12.49 0.39 28.16
C SER A 369 -12.07 1.68 27.44
N VAL A 370 -11.93 2.80 28.17
CA VAL A 370 -11.63 4.12 27.61
C VAL A 370 -10.20 4.56 27.91
N TYR A 371 -9.67 5.41 27.04
CA TYR A 371 -8.42 6.14 27.26
C TYR A 371 -8.68 7.56 27.76
N LEU A 372 -7.76 8.14 28.53
CA LEU A 372 -7.80 9.58 28.79
C LEU A 372 -7.42 10.35 27.51
N ALA A 373 -8.04 11.50 27.28
CA ALA A 373 -7.81 12.33 26.10
C ALA A 373 -6.48 13.11 26.17
N SER A 374 -5.34 12.41 26.08
CA SER A 374 -4.01 13.04 25.98
C SER A 374 -3.54 13.15 24.51
N PRO A 375 -2.77 14.19 24.15
CA PRO A 375 -2.21 14.33 22.81
C PRO A 375 -1.37 13.12 22.38
N GLU A 376 -0.59 12.56 23.30
CA GLU A 376 0.33 11.43 23.05
C GLU A 376 -0.43 10.15 22.68
N ILE A 377 -1.56 9.90 23.35
CA ILE A 377 -2.40 8.72 23.10
C ILE A 377 -3.21 8.92 21.81
N ILE A 378 -3.79 10.10 21.60
CA ILE A 378 -4.54 10.43 20.37
C ILE A 378 -3.63 10.32 19.14
N ARG A 379 -2.35 10.71 19.26
CA ARG A 379 -1.32 10.58 18.23
C ARG A 379 -1.00 9.12 17.83
N LEU A 380 -1.29 8.14 18.70
CA LEU A 380 -0.97 6.71 18.50
C LEU A 380 -2.18 5.79 18.32
N LEU A 381 -3.39 6.24 18.66
CA LEU A 381 -4.63 5.47 18.53
C LEU A 381 -5.70 6.16 17.67
N GLY A 382 -5.51 7.43 17.30
CA GLY A 382 -6.30 8.15 16.32
C GLY A 382 -7.81 8.05 16.56
N THR A 383 -8.52 7.48 15.60
CA THR A 383 -9.99 7.33 15.61
C THR A 383 -10.45 5.90 15.90
N HIS A 384 -9.55 5.07 16.43
CA HIS A 384 -9.73 3.62 16.55
C HIS A 384 -10.07 3.13 17.98
N VAL A 385 -10.11 4.06 18.94
CA VAL A 385 -10.54 3.82 20.34
C VAL A 385 -11.49 4.92 20.83
N PHE A 386 -12.05 4.76 22.03
CA PHE A 386 -12.84 5.77 22.72
C PHE A 386 -12.02 6.45 23.83
N TYR A 387 -12.19 7.77 23.93
CA TYR A 387 -11.50 8.66 24.86
C TYR A 387 -12.48 9.32 25.84
N VAL A 388 -11.98 9.82 26.96
CA VAL A 388 -12.71 10.68 27.89
C VAL A 388 -11.92 11.95 28.20
N GLU A 389 -12.59 13.11 28.15
CA GLU A 389 -12.04 14.42 28.49
C GLU A 389 -11.95 14.56 30.03
N MET A 390 -10.82 14.17 30.61
CA MET A 390 -10.50 14.29 32.03
C MET A 390 -8.99 14.19 32.30
N ASP A 391 -8.49 14.97 33.28
CA ASP A 391 -7.09 14.93 33.71
C ASP A 391 -6.72 13.63 34.45
N PRO A 392 -5.48 13.12 34.30
CA PRO A 392 -4.98 11.98 35.06
C PRO A 392 -5.04 12.22 36.57
N SER A 393 -5.70 11.30 37.29
CA SER A 393 -6.01 11.43 38.71
C SER A 393 -6.06 10.06 39.39
N GLU A 394 -6.06 10.03 40.73
CA GLU A 394 -6.22 8.78 41.47
C GLU A 394 -7.58 8.12 41.19
N PHE A 395 -8.61 8.93 40.92
CA PHE A 395 -9.91 8.47 40.42
C PHE A 395 -9.77 7.70 39.11
N SER A 396 -9.22 8.33 38.05
CA SER A 396 -9.07 7.68 36.74
C SER A 396 -8.20 6.41 36.82
N ARG A 397 -7.12 6.48 37.61
CA ARG A 397 -6.20 5.36 37.86
C ARG A 397 -6.88 4.20 38.58
N THR A 398 -7.70 4.49 39.61
CA THR A 398 -8.39 3.46 40.39
C THR A 398 -9.49 2.78 39.57
N LEU A 399 -10.20 3.50 38.69
CA LEU A 399 -11.20 2.89 37.82
C LEU A 399 -10.62 2.17 36.58
N GLY A 400 -9.30 2.21 36.40
CA GLY A 400 -8.61 1.56 35.28
C GLY A 400 -8.74 2.30 33.94
N MET A 401 -9.08 3.59 33.94
CA MET A 401 -9.05 4.42 32.73
C MET A 401 -7.62 4.54 32.20
N ARG A 402 -7.43 4.34 30.90
CA ARG A 402 -6.10 4.13 30.32
C ARG A 402 -5.39 5.46 30.07
N GLN A 403 -4.45 5.80 30.94
CA GLN A 403 -3.65 7.04 30.90
C GLN A 403 -2.35 6.92 30.08
N SER A 404 -2.06 5.76 29.51
CA SER A 404 -0.90 5.49 28.65
C SER A 404 -1.14 4.24 27.80
N ILE A 405 -0.26 3.99 26.83
CA ILE A 405 -0.24 2.79 26.00
C ILE A 405 1.13 2.12 26.09
N SER A 406 1.18 0.79 26.19
CA SER A 406 2.43 0.03 26.08
C SER A 406 2.76 -0.30 24.63
N VAL A 407 4.02 -0.61 24.34
CA VAL A 407 4.45 -1.07 23.00
C VAL A 407 3.68 -2.34 22.60
N ASP A 408 3.47 -3.27 23.53
CA ASP A 408 2.74 -4.52 23.27
C ASP A 408 1.23 -4.27 23.05
N ASP A 409 0.60 -3.34 23.77
CA ASP A 409 -0.78 -2.90 23.47
C ASP A 409 -0.88 -2.34 22.05
N LEU A 410 0.03 -1.45 21.64
CA LEU A 410 0.02 -0.84 20.31
C LEU A 410 0.26 -1.88 19.21
N ILE A 411 1.15 -2.85 19.43
CA ILE A 411 1.35 -4.00 18.53
C ILE A 411 0.06 -4.83 18.42
N ASN A 412 -0.65 -5.05 19.54
CA ASN A 412 -1.92 -5.78 19.54
C ASN A 412 -3.07 -4.99 18.89
N TYR A 413 -3.05 -3.65 18.91
CA TYR A 413 -3.94 -2.81 18.10
C TYR A 413 -3.58 -2.90 16.62
N LEU A 414 -2.31 -2.73 16.24
CA LEU A 414 -1.86 -2.79 14.85
C LEU A 414 -2.17 -4.15 14.19
N LYS A 415 -2.01 -5.27 14.93
CA LYS A 415 -2.43 -6.61 14.48
C LYS A 415 -3.93 -6.69 14.17
N LYS A 416 -4.79 -6.08 15.02
CA LYS A 416 -6.24 -6.00 14.80
C LYS A 416 -6.63 -5.05 13.66
N TRP A 417 -5.80 -4.04 13.37
CA TRP A 417 -6.01 -3.11 12.26
C TRP A 417 -5.56 -3.67 10.92
N CYS A 418 -4.54 -4.54 10.88
CA CYS A 418 -3.96 -5.03 9.63
C CYS A 418 -4.50 -6.36 9.12
N VAL A 419 -5.10 -7.20 9.98
CA VAL A 419 -5.62 -8.53 9.60
C VAL A 419 -7.13 -8.49 9.34
N LYS A 420 -7.61 -9.07 8.22
CA LYS A 420 -9.03 -9.37 8.05
C LYS A 420 -9.42 -10.57 8.91
N HIS A 421 -10.54 -10.46 9.63
CA HIS A 421 -11.19 -11.62 10.25
C HIS A 421 -11.87 -12.47 9.17
N GLN A 422 -11.29 -13.63 8.86
CA GLN A 422 -11.88 -14.71 8.07
C GLN A 422 -11.92 -16.00 8.89
N GLU A 423 -12.86 -16.87 8.58
CA GLU A 423 -13.00 -18.19 9.20
C GLU A 423 -12.02 -19.19 8.55
N ASP A 424 -11.25 -19.88 9.39
CA ASP A 424 -10.37 -21.03 9.14
C ASP A 424 -9.49 -21.07 7.87
N GLY A 425 -8.16 -20.95 8.10
CA GLY A 425 -7.17 -21.78 7.40
C GLY A 425 -6.40 -21.18 6.22
N GLN A 426 -6.50 -19.88 5.95
CA GLN A 426 -5.74 -19.21 4.87
C GLN A 426 -4.68 -18.22 5.39
N ASP A 427 -3.73 -17.85 4.53
CA ASP A 427 -2.71 -16.81 4.78
C ASP A 427 -3.39 -15.50 5.24
N LEU A 428 -2.87 -14.86 6.30
CA LEU A 428 -3.48 -13.66 6.91
C LEU A 428 -3.65 -12.52 5.88
N GLU A 429 -4.88 -12.31 5.38
CA GLU A 429 -5.15 -11.30 4.37
C GLU A 429 -5.15 -9.89 4.98
N GLY A 430 -4.49 -8.94 4.30
CA GLY A 430 -4.40 -7.55 4.74
C GLY A 430 -5.74 -6.82 4.67
N ALA A 431 -6.10 -6.10 5.75
CA ALA A 431 -7.34 -5.37 5.90
C ALA A 431 -7.30 -3.95 5.28
N ASP A 432 -8.47 -3.44 4.93
CA ASP A 432 -8.67 -2.07 4.49
C ASP A 432 -8.76 -1.13 5.71
N PHE A 433 -8.07 0.00 5.66
CA PHE A 433 -7.90 0.92 6.79
C PHE A 433 -8.06 2.38 6.36
N THR A 434 -8.60 3.23 7.24
CA THR A 434 -8.81 4.66 6.95
C THR A 434 -8.44 5.48 8.18
N SER A 435 -7.56 6.47 7.97
CA SER A 435 -6.88 7.21 9.03
C SER A 435 -6.26 8.49 8.45
N THR A 436 -5.70 9.37 9.28
CA THR A 436 -4.79 10.42 8.78
C THR A 436 -3.42 9.84 8.44
N VAL A 437 -2.72 10.47 7.48
CA VAL A 437 -1.34 10.09 7.10
C VAL A 437 -0.38 10.25 8.30
N GLU A 438 -0.61 11.29 9.11
CA GLU A 438 0.17 11.58 10.31
C GLU A 438 0.05 10.47 11.37
N HIS A 439 -1.13 9.88 11.57
CA HIS A 439 -1.31 8.76 12.51
C HIS A 439 -0.50 7.53 12.10
N ILE A 440 -0.47 7.17 10.81
CA ILE A 440 0.36 6.07 10.29
C ILE A 440 1.84 6.34 10.54
N HIS A 441 2.30 7.56 10.24
CA HIS A 441 3.68 7.98 10.47
C HIS A 441 4.09 7.94 11.94
N ASN A 442 3.23 8.45 12.83
CA ASN A 442 3.45 8.46 14.28
C ASN A 442 3.50 7.04 14.87
N VAL A 443 2.62 6.13 14.45
CA VAL A 443 2.61 4.73 14.91
C VAL A 443 3.90 4.00 14.53
N TYR A 444 4.36 4.12 13.27
CA TYR A 444 5.62 3.49 12.87
C TYR A 444 6.85 4.14 13.50
N THR A 445 6.86 5.47 13.66
CA THR A 445 7.97 6.18 14.32
C THR A 445 8.08 5.79 15.78
N TYR A 446 6.97 5.78 16.52
CA TYR A 446 6.96 5.32 17.91
C TYR A 446 7.39 3.85 18.05
N LEU A 447 6.94 2.96 17.16
CA LEU A 447 7.40 1.56 17.14
C LEU A 447 8.89 1.46 16.79
N HIS A 448 9.42 2.30 15.89
CA HIS A 448 10.85 2.33 15.56
C HIS A 448 11.71 2.75 16.76
N GLU A 449 11.25 3.74 17.53
CA GLU A 449 11.96 4.31 18.68
C GLU A 449 11.87 3.44 19.94
N ASN A 450 10.72 2.78 20.18
CA ASN A 450 10.40 2.15 21.47
C ASN A 450 10.33 0.62 21.41
N CYS A 451 10.25 -0.01 20.23
CA CYS A 451 10.22 -1.47 20.10
C CYS A 451 11.62 -2.07 19.87
N ASN A 452 11.84 -3.29 20.35
CA ASN A 452 13.03 -4.07 19.99
C ASN A 452 13.01 -4.35 18.48
N GLN A 453 14.10 -4.02 17.78
CA GLN A 453 14.25 -4.21 16.33
C GLN A 453 13.95 -5.64 15.86
N ASN A 454 14.19 -6.66 16.69
CA ASN A 454 13.88 -8.05 16.33
C ASN A 454 12.38 -8.31 16.37
N ASN A 455 11.69 -7.97 17.47
CA ASN A 455 10.24 -8.07 17.62
C ASN A 455 9.50 -7.26 16.53
N LEU A 456 10.06 -6.10 16.16
CA LEU A 456 9.51 -5.25 15.10
C LEU A 456 9.68 -5.87 13.70
N LYS A 457 10.82 -6.51 13.41
CA LYS A 457 11.00 -7.31 12.17
C LYS A 457 10.03 -8.49 12.15
N GLU A 458 9.91 -9.24 13.23
CA GLU A 458 9.00 -10.38 13.38
C GLU A 458 7.54 -9.97 13.13
N LEU A 459 7.10 -8.84 13.69
CA LEU A 459 5.77 -8.26 13.47
C LEU A 459 5.49 -8.05 11.97
N PHE A 460 6.39 -7.37 11.25
CA PHE A 460 6.21 -7.06 9.83
C PHE A 460 6.48 -8.26 8.90
N GLN A 461 7.18 -9.31 9.36
CA GLN A 461 7.40 -10.55 8.60
C GLN A 461 6.21 -11.52 8.67
N HIS A 462 5.51 -11.58 9.80
CA HIS A 462 4.41 -12.54 10.01
C HIS A 462 3.00 -11.93 9.91
N ASN A 463 2.87 -10.61 9.84
CA ASN A 463 1.58 -9.90 9.75
C ASN A 463 1.64 -8.91 8.58
N PRO A 464 0.50 -8.60 7.92
CA PRO A 464 0.45 -7.65 6.82
C PRO A 464 0.59 -6.17 7.28
N ALA A 465 1.57 -5.84 8.11
CA ALA A 465 1.66 -4.57 8.82
C ALA A 465 2.06 -3.35 7.95
N VAL A 466 2.24 -3.50 6.63
CA VAL A 466 2.62 -2.39 5.73
C VAL A 466 1.38 -1.74 5.11
N PHE A 467 0.93 -0.61 5.67
CA PHE A 467 -0.10 0.24 5.06
C PHE A 467 0.36 0.88 3.73
N MET A 468 -0.53 0.95 2.74
CA MET A 468 -0.42 1.79 1.54
C MET A 468 -1.71 2.57 1.28
N GLU A 469 -1.60 3.84 0.89
CA GLU A 469 -2.72 4.67 0.45
C GLU A 469 -3.24 4.23 -0.94
N HIS A 470 -4.56 4.12 -1.07
CA HIS A 470 -5.27 3.92 -2.34
C HIS A 470 -6.06 5.15 -2.77
N LYS A 471 -6.64 5.86 -1.80
CA LYS A 471 -7.46 7.04 -2.03
C LYS A 471 -7.16 8.09 -0.95
N LYS A 472 -6.41 9.11 -1.37
CA LYS A 472 -6.32 10.37 -0.62
C LYS A 472 -7.70 11.03 -0.55
N ARG A 473 -8.05 11.56 0.62
CA ARG A 473 -9.26 12.35 0.84
C ARG A 473 -8.89 13.82 1.03
N ASN A 474 -9.90 14.66 1.25
CA ASN A 474 -9.68 16.02 1.73
C ASN A 474 -9.15 15.98 3.18
N ASP A 475 -8.71 17.13 3.68
CA ASP A 475 -8.46 17.38 5.11
C ASP A 475 -7.45 16.41 5.78
N GLY A 476 -6.50 15.88 4.99
CA GLY A 476 -5.38 15.06 5.48
C GLY A 476 -5.71 13.58 5.74
N TRP A 477 -6.94 13.16 5.49
CA TRP A 477 -7.36 11.76 5.61
C TRP A 477 -6.96 10.93 4.38
N CYS A 478 -6.70 9.64 4.62
CA CYS A 478 -6.38 8.65 3.59
C CYS A 478 -7.15 7.35 3.84
N SER A 479 -7.59 6.71 2.75
CA SER A 479 -8.05 5.33 2.74
C SER A 479 -7.04 4.48 2.00
N GLY A 480 -6.71 3.34 2.58
CA GLY A 480 -5.66 2.46 2.09
C GLY A 480 -5.86 1.03 2.58
N ARG A 481 -4.84 0.20 2.37
CA ARG A 481 -4.88 -1.21 2.73
C ARG A 481 -3.53 -1.68 3.29
N PHE A 482 -3.58 -2.66 4.15
CA PHE A 482 -2.45 -3.34 4.75
C PHE A 482 -1.92 -4.48 3.85
N TYR A 483 -0.59 -4.67 3.82
CA TYR A 483 0.13 -5.64 2.97
C TYR A 483 1.30 -6.30 3.72
N HIS A 484 1.68 -7.52 3.33
CA HIS A 484 2.89 -8.17 3.85
C HIS A 484 4.16 -7.56 3.25
N LEU A 485 5.25 -7.63 4.02
CA LEU A 485 6.58 -7.21 3.60
C LEU A 485 7.07 -7.90 2.31
N LYS A 486 6.63 -9.14 2.07
CA LYS A 486 6.93 -9.95 0.86
C LYS A 486 6.27 -9.42 -0.42
N ASP A 487 5.20 -8.64 -0.30
CA ASP A 487 4.35 -8.20 -1.41
C ASP A 487 4.61 -6.76 -1.86
N VAL A 488 5.52 -6.03 -1.19
CA VAL A 488 5.81 -4.60 -1.38
C VAL A 488 7.24 -4.33 -1.81
N CYS A 489 7.47 -3.21 -2.50
CA CYS A 489 8.80 -2.73 -2.88
C CYS A 489 8.93 -1.21 -2.73
N TRP A 490 10.15 -0.70 -2.57
CA TRP A 490 10.38 0.74 -2.38
C TRP A 490 10.03 1.59 -3.61
N SER A 491 10.43 1.16 -4.80
CA SER A 491 10.31 1.93 -6.06
C SER A 491 10.29 1.00 -7.27
N ASP A 492 9.71 1.38 -8.40
CA ASP A 492 10.11 0.79 -9.70
C ASP A 492 11.18 1.68 -10.35
N PRO A 493 12.49 1.32 -10.24
CA PRO A 493 13.57 2.06 -10.88
C PRO A 493 13.73 1.76 -12.39
N THR A 494 12.74 1.13 -13.04
CA THR A 494 12.67 1.02 -14.50
C THR A 494 11.63 1.96 -15.11
N GLY A 495 10.58 2.32 -14.36
CA GLY A 495 9.43 3.07 -14.85
C GLY A 495 8.49 2.28 -15.79
N MET A 496 8.79 1.01 -16.06
CA MET A 496 8.09 0.25 -17.11
C MET A 496 6.66 -0.13 -16.71
N PHE A 497 6.39 -0.33 -15.41
CA PHE A 497 5.00 -0.50 -14.93
C PHE A 497 4.16 0.77 -15.10
N GLN A 498 4.79 1.95 -15.11
CA GLN A 498 4.09 3.21 -15.40
C GLN A 498 3.89 3.41 -16.91
N ARG A 499 4.92 3.13 -17.74
CA ARG A 499 4.84 3.25 -19.21
C ARG A 499 3.82 2.28 -19.81
N TYR A 500 3.78 1.03 -19.34
CA TYR A 500 2.86 -0.01 -19.80
C TYR A 500 1.64 -0.23 -18.88
N ARG A 501 1.25 0.80 -18.11
CA ARG A 501 0.06 0.77 -17.24
C ARG A 501 -1.22 0.29 -17.97
N PRO A 502 -1.55 0.73 -19.20
CA PRO A 502 -2.79 0.30 -19.86
C PRO A 502 -2.87 -1.21 -20.11
N LEU A 503 -1.73 -1.86 -20.42
CA LEU A 503 -1.67 -3.31 -20.66
C LEU A 503 -1.74 -4.14 -19.37
N THR A 504 -1.37 -3.53 -18.24
CA THR A 504 -1.21 -4.19 -16.94
C THR A 504 -2.33 -3.86 -15.94
N GLN A 505 -3.36 -3.14 -16.38
CA GLN A 505 -4.58 -2.84 -15.59
C GLN A 505 -5.87 -3.39 -16.22
N GLY A 506 -5.78 -4.15 -17.32
CA GLY A 506 -6.93 -4.86 -17.89
C GLY A 506 -7.43 -5.98 -16.95
N PRO A 507 -8.75 -6.29 -16.95
CA PRO A 507 -9.34 -7.26 -16.02
C PRO A 507 -8.78 -8.68 -16.17
N ASP A 508 -8.37 -9.07 -17.38
CA ASP A 508 -7.77 -10.38 -17.69
C ASP A 508 -6.24 -10.39 -17.63
N SER A 509 -5.59 -9.34 -17.06
CA SER A 509 -4.13 -9.23 -17.05
C SER A 509 -3.49 -10.20 -16.05
N PRO A 510 -2.56 -11.09 -16.47
CA PRO A 510 -1.86 -12.01 -15.56
C PRO A 510 -0.75 -11.31 -14.74
N VAL A 511 -0.52 -10.01 -14.95
CA VAL A 511 0.60 -9.27 -14.35
C VAL A 511 0.18 -8.61 -13.05
N GLN A 512 0.67 -9.15 -11.94
CA GLN A 512 0.57 -8.53 -10.63
C GLN A 512 1.33 -7.20 -10.61
N GLN A 513 0.61 -6.09 -10.45
CA GLN A 513 1.20 -4.76 -10.24
C GLN A 513 2.12 -4.75 -9.01
N PRO A 514 3.23 -3.99 -9.01
CA PRO A 514 4.05 -3.79 -7.83
C PRO A 514 3.38 -2.84 -6.84
N ASN A 515 3.35 -3.24 -5.58
CA ASN A 515 2.92 -2.39 -4.47
C ASN A 515 4.08 -1.46 -4.07
N VAL A 516 4.05 -0.21 -4.56
CA VAL A 516 5.20 0.71 -4.45
C VAL A 516 5.06 1.68 -3.28
N LEU A 517 5.94 1.58 -2.28
CA LEU A 517 5.92 2.39 -1.05
C LEU A 517 6.38 3.84 -1.26
N GLY A 518 7.36 4.06 -2.14
CA GLY A 518 8.06 5.34 -2.29
C GLY A 518 7.15 6.57 -2.52
N PRO A 519 6.14 6.55 -3.41
CA PRO A 519 5.26 7.70 -3.64
C PRO A 519 4.55 8.21 -2.38
N PHE A 520 4.16 7.32 -1.46
CA PHE A 520 3.48 7.68 -0.21
C PHE A 520 4.47 7.98 0.93
N TYR A 521 5.58 7.24 1.03
CA TYR A 521 6.53 7.37 2.15
C TYR A 521 7.73 8.30 1.90
N ASN A 522 8.01 8.75 0.66
CA ASN A 522 9.07 9.73 0.38
C ASN A 522 8.88 11.09 1.10
N PRO A 523 7.66 11.66 1.24
CA PRO A 523 7.45 12.92 1.95
C PRO A 523 7.55 12.81 3.48
N LEU A 524 7.66 11.58 4.03
CA LEU A 524 7.60 11.32 5.47
C LEU A 524 8.99 11.04 6.02
N GLU A 525 9.42 11.84 6.99
CA GLU A 525 10.74 11.75 7.60
C GLU A 525 10.96 10.39 8.28
N GLY A 526 12.19 9.86 8.23
CA GLY A 526 12.56 8.56 8.80
C GLY A 526 12.02 7.32 8.07
N MET A 527 10.95 7.42 7.26
CA MET A 527 10.27 6.25 6.69
C MET A 527 11.10 5.50 5.65
N LYS A 528 11.93 6.20 4.86
CA LYS A 528 12.84 5.56 3.89
C LYS A 528 13.85 4.62 4.56
N PRO A 529 14.68 5.05 5.54
CA PRO A 529 15.58 4.12 6.24
C PRO A 529 14.83 3.07 7.08
N PHE A 530 13.66 3.39 7.65
CA PHE A 530 12.81 2.41 8.34
C PHE A 530 12.48 1.20 7.44
N PHE A 531 11.90 1.44 6.26
CA PHE A 531 11.57 0.35 5.34
C PHE A 531 12.82 -0.30 4.71
N THR A 532 13.79 0.48 4.27
CA THR A 532 14.90 -0.05 3.43
C THR A 532 16.12 -0.57 4.22
N ARG A 533 16.36 -0.09 5.44
CA ARG A 533 17.53 -0.50 6.28
C ARG A 533 17.17 -1.29 7.52
N LEU A 534 15.99 -1.06 8.11
CA LEU A 534 15.55 -1.80 9.29
C LEU A 534 14.69 -3.01 8.91
N LEU A 535 13.67 -2.81 8.07
CA LEU A 535 12.78 -3.89 7.63
C LEU A 535 13.27 -4.65 6.39
N ASN A 536 14.30 -4.15 5.68
CA ASN A 536 14.85 -4.74 4.45
C ASN A 536 13.80 -4.94 3.33
N VAL A 537 12.90 -3.97 3.13
CA VAL A 537 12.00 -3.94 1.97
C VAL A 537 12.80 -3.94 0.67
N ASP A 538 12.36 -4.76 -0.28
CA ASP A 538 12.97 -4.91 -1.58
C ASP A 538 13.00 -3.57 -2.36
N LEU A 539 14.15 -3.16 -2.87
CA LEU A 539 14.31 -1.83 -3.49
C LEU A 539 13.58 -1.70 -4.85
N SER A 540 13.21 -2.83 -5.45
CA SER A 540 12.56 -2.93 -6.76
C SER A 540 11.60 -4.13 -6.84
N PRO A 541 10.62 -4.13 -7.75
CA PRO A 541 9.74 -5.27 -8.04
C PRO A 541 10.46 -6.62 -8.13
N ASN A 542 9.75 -7.70 -7.83
CA ASN A 542 10.29 -9.05 -7.85
C ASN A 542 10.43 -9.62 -9.27
N MET A 543 11.20 -10.71 -9.43
CA MET A 543 11.45 -11.30 -10.75
C MET A 543 10.17 -11.75 -11.46
N LYS A 544 9.13 -12.19 -10.72
CA LYS A 544 7.85 -12.63 -11.31
C LYS A 544 7.08 -11.45 -11.89
N GLN A 545 7.06 -10.32 -11.19
CA GLN A 545 6.48 -9.08 -11.67
C GLN A 545 7.20 -8.60 -12.94
N TYR A 546 8.55 -8.51 -12.92
CA TYR A 546 9.32 -8.07 -14.09
C TYR A 546 9.23 -9.02 -15.29
N VAL A 547 9.22 -10.35 -15.09
CA VAL A 547 9.06 -11.34 -16.18
C VAL A 547 7.63 -11.33 -16.74
N GLY A 548 6.60 -11.17 -15.89
CA GLY A 548 5.21 -11.03 -16.38
C GLY A 548 5.00 -9.74 -17.19
N LEU A 549 5.60 -8.63 -16.75
CA LEU A 549 5.61 -7.38 -17.51
C LEU A 549 6.31 -7.54 -18.87
N LEU A 550 7.49 -8.17 -18.90
CA LEU A 550 8.22 -8.52 -20.12
C LEU A 550 7.37 -9.37 -21.08
N GLU A 551 6.70 -10.40 -20.57
CA GLU A 551 5.82 -11.28 -21.34
C GLU A 551 4.63 -10.53 -21.95
N VAL A 552 3.98 -9.61 -21.21
CA VAL A 552 2.90 -8.77 -21.73
C VAL A 552 3.40 -7.77 -22.76
N ILE A 553 4.56 -7.14 -22.56
CA ILE A 553 5.16 -6.22 -23.55
C ILE A 553 5.39 -6.96 -24.88
N CYS A 554 6.11 -8.08 -24.87
CA CYS A 554 6.39 -8.89 -26.06
C CYS A 554 5.11 -9.45 -26.72
N SER A 555 4.10 -9.85 -25.92
CA SER A 555 2.83 -10.36 -26.45
C SER A 555 1.95 -9.27 -27.06
N SER A 556 1.99 -8.04 -26.51
CA SER A 556 1.24 -6.89 -27.02
C SER A 556 1.82 -6.29 -28.32
N SER A 557 3.10 -6.53 -28.58
CA SER A 557 3.83 -6.01 -29.74
C SER A 557 4.48 -7.17 -30.52
N PRO A 558 3.72 -7.88 -31.39
CA PRO A 558 4.22 -9.10 -32.06
C PRO A 558 5.46 -8.89 -32.95
N ILE A 559 5.70 -7.65 -33.37
CA ILE A 559 6.84 -7.20 -34.17
C ILE A 559 7.72 -6.34 -33.25
N PRO A 560 8.98 -6.74 -32.94
CA PRO A 560 9.86 -5.98 -32.05
C PRO A 560 10.27 -4.61 -32.65
N THR A 561 9.59 -3.54 -32.25
CA THR A 561 9.94 -2.16 -32.66
C THR A 561 11.15 -1.63 -31.90
N ALA A 562 11.83 -0.61 -32.44
CA ALA A 562 13.06 -0.05 -31.84
C ALA A 562 12.87 0.38 -30.38
N GLU A 563 11.77 1.07 -30.05
CA GLU A 563 11.46 1.46 -28.67
C GLU A 563 11.26 0.24 -27.75
N VAL A 564 10.48 -0.76 -28.19
CA VAL A 564 10.22 -1.96 -27.39
C VAL A 564 11.52 -2.75 -27.15
N LEU A 565 12.46 -2.74 -28.10
CA LEU A 565 13.78 -3.34 -27.93
C LEU A 565 14.65 -2.60 -26.89
N GLN A 566 14.52 -1.28 -26.75
CA GLN A 566 15.13 -0.52 -25.64
C GLN A 566 14.46 -0.87 -24.31
N ASP A 567 13.13 -0.84 -24.24
CA ASP A 567 12.39 -1.05 -23.00
C ASP A 567 12.57 -2.48 -22.44
N VAL A 568 12.53 -3.49 -23.32
CA VAL A 568 12.87 -4.88 -22.98
C VAL A 568 14.33 -5.02 -22.54
N SER A 569 15.26 -4.27 -23.15
CA SER A 569 16.67 -4.24 -22.72
C SER A 569 16.86 -3.65 -21.30
N VAL A 570 16.02 -2.69 -20.88
CA VAL A 570 16.00 -2.20 -19.49
C VAL A 570 15.56 -3.31 -18.52
N LEU A 571 14.54 -4.08 -18.90
CA LEU A 571 14.06 -5.21 -18.09
C LEU A 571 15.10 -6.33 -17.99
N TYR A 572 15.76 -6.69 -19.09
CA TYR A 572 16.89 -7.64 -19.08
C TYR A 572 17.99 -7.22 -18.10
N ALA A 573 18.48 -5.98 -18.21
CA ALA A 573 19.52 -5.46 -17.32
C ALA A 573 19.08 -5.47 -15.85
N ARG A 574 17.83 -5.11 -15.55
CA ARG A 574 17.29 -5.14 -14.18
C ARG A 574 17.17 -6.57 -13.63
N LEU A 575 16.77 -7.53 -14.47
CA LEU A 575 16.68 -8.95 -14.11
C LEU A 575 18.06 -9.56 -13.82
N ALA A 576 19.10 -9.22 -14.60
CA ALA A 576 20.47 -9.62 -14.31
C ALA A 576 21.00 -9.03 -13.00
N GLN A 577 20.73 -7.74 -12.72
CA GLN A 577 21.09 -7.10 -11.46
C GLN A 577 20.48 -7.82 -10.25
N ARG A 578 19.22 -8.30 -10.36
CA ARG A 578 18.55 -9.12 -9.32
C ARG A 578 19.22 -10.47 -9.06
N CYS A 579 20.10 -10.95 -9.94
CA CYS A 579 20.87 -12.18 -9.76
C CYS A 579 22.26 -11.97 -9.12
N LYS A 580 22.75 -10.73 -9.02
CA LYS A 580 24.03 -10.40 -8.36
C LYS A 580 23.89 -10.47 -6.83
N ILE A 581 24.94 -10.92 -6.15
CA ILE A 581 25.05 -10.85 -4.69
C ILE A 581 25.54 -9.45 -4.29
N PRO A 582 24.85 -8.72 -3.39
CA PRO A 582 25.33 -7.44 -2.87
C PRO A 582 26.61 -7.64 -2.04
N MET A 583 27.72 -7.07 -2.51
CA MET A 583 28.95 -6.91 -1.71
C MET A 583 28.89 -5.64 -0.86
N SER A 584 29.59 -5.63 0.27
CA SER A 584 29.87 -4.40 1.02
C SER A 584 30.82 -3.48 0.24
N SER A 585 30.73 -2.18 0.47
CA SER A 585 31.17 -1.07 -0.39
C SER A 585 32.67 -0.96 -0.73
N ASP A 586 33.54 -1.75 -0.12
CA ASP A 586 34.93 -1.32 0.12
C ASP A 586 35.94 -1.88 -0.91
N LEU A 587 35.47 -2.49 -2.00
CA LEU A 587 36.28 -3.19 -3.02
C LEU A 587 35.76 -2.99 -4.47
N GLU A 588 35.60 -1.74 -4.91
CA GLU A 588 35.05 -1.39 -6.24
C GLU A 588 35.90 -1.87 -7.46
N ASN A 589 37.07 -2.49 -7.27
CA ASN A 589 37.97 -2.94 -8.33
C ASN A 589 37.96 -4.46 -8.61
N THR A 590 36.78 -5.11 -8.54
CA THR A 590 36.58 -6.47 -9.07
C THR A 590 35.51 -6.49 -10.17
N PRO A 591 35.84 -6.84 -11.43
CA PRO A 591 34.91 -6.67 -12.58
C PRO A 591 33.63 -7.50 -12.56
N GLN A 592 33.51 -8.50 -11.68
CA GLN A 592 32.35 -9.40 -11.62
C GLN A 592 31.90 -9.59 -10.16
N SER A 593 30.77 -8.97 -9.80
CA SER A 593 30.05 -9.30 -8.58
C SER A 593 29.53 -10.75 -8.69
N PRO A 594 29.75 -11.64 -7.70
CA PRO A 594 29.36 -13.04 -7.84
C PRO A 594 27.84 -13.18 -7.97
N LEU A 595 27.42 -14.08 -8.87
CA LEU A 595 26.02 -14.41 -9.09
C LEU A 595 25.51 -15.39 -8.04
N ASN A 596 24.21 -15.29 -7.71
CA ASN A 596 23.50 -16.29 -6.92
C ASN A 596 22.97 -17.40 -7.86
N PRO A 597 23.50 -18.65 -7.83
CA PRO A 597 23.13 -19.68 -8.80
C PRO A 597 21.64 -20.05 -8.75
N ARG A 598 21.00 -19.98 -7.57
CA ARG A 598 19.56 -20.26 -7.42
C ARG A 598 18.70 -19.19 -8.09
N TYR A 599 19.15 -17.94 -8.09
CA TYR A 599 18.44 -16.85 -8.77
C TYR A 599 18.62 -16.97 -10.28
N CYS A 600 19.83 -17.26 -10.75
CA CYS A 600 20.10 -17.52 -12.17
C CYS A 600 19.26 -18.69 -12.72
N SER A 601 19.23 -19.84 -12.02
CA SER A 601 18.43 -20.99 -12.44
C SER A 601 16.93 -20.72 -12.41
N THR A 602 16.45 -19.98 -11.40
CA THR A 602 15.03 -19.58 -11.29
C THR A 602 14.65 -18.65 -12.44
N LEU A 603 15.44 -17.60 -12.70
CA LEU A 603 15.20 -16.64 -13.77
C LEU A 603 15.20 -17.33 -15.14
N LYS A 604 16.21 -18.17 -15.43
CA LYS A 604 16.27 -18.96 -16.67
C LYS A 604 15.05 -19.87 -16.84
N GLY A 605 14.60 -20.54 -15.77
CA GLY A 605 13.38 -21.33 -15.78
C GLY A 605 12.15 -20.49 -16.13
N MET A 606 11.99 -19.34 -15.49
CA MET A 606 10.82 -18.46 -15.66
C MET A 606 10.66 -17.89 -17.08
N VAL A 607 11.73 -17.77 -17.87
CA VAL A 607 11.70 -17.24 -19.25
C VAL A 607 11.88 -18.32 -20.33
N SER A 608 12.07 -19.59 -19.95
CA SER A 608 12.46 -20.66 -20.87
C SER A 608 11.41 -20.99 -21.93
N ASP A 609 10.13 -20.94 -21.55
CA ASP A 609 8.93 -21.15 -22.36
C ASP A 609 8.47 -19.89 -23.11
N LYS A 610 8.88 -18.70 -22.65
CA LYS A 610 8.26 -17.42 -23.06
C LYS A 610 8.87 -16.85 -24.34
N ARG A 611 8.00 -16.35 -25.22
CA ARG A 611 8.40 -15.64 -26.44
C ARG A 611 8.79 -14.20 -26.10
N VAL A 612 9.98 -14.04 -25.52
CA VAL A 612 10.50 -12.76 -25.01
C VAL A 612 11.85 -12.36 -25.61
N PHE A 613 12.46 -13.19 -26.46
CA PHE A 613 13.76 -12.91 -27.09
C PHE A 613 13.57 -12.45 -28.56
N PRO A 614 14.04 -11.26 -28.97
CA PRO A 614 13.75 -10.69 -30.29
C PRO A 614 14.74 -11.15 -31.36
N THR A 615 14.27 -11.63 -32.51
CA THR A 615 15.13 -12.00 -33.65
C THR A 615 15.27 -10.89 -34.69
N LYS A 616 16.29 -11.00 -35.55
CA LYS A 616 16.51 -10.13 -36.72
C LYS A 616 15.47 -10.32 -37.84
N ASP A 617 14.64 -11.37 -37.75
CA ASP A 617 13.46 -11.59 -38.59
C ASP A 617 12.21 -10.87 -38.07
N ASN A 618 12.36 -10.02 -37.05
CA ASN A 618 11.29 -9.26 -36.39
C ASN A 618 10.21 -10.15 -35.74
N ILE A 619 10.63 -11.21 -35.04
CA ILE A 619 9.75 -12.12 -34.29
C ILE A 619 10.27 -12.31 -32.86
N TRP A 620 9.38 -12.58 -31.91
CA TRP A 620 9.75 -13.03 -30.56
C TRP A 620 9.82 -14.56 -30.47
N VAL A 621 10.93 -15.08 -29.94
CA VAL A 621 11.18 -16.51 -29.72
C VAL A 621 11.44 -16.82 -28.24
N SER A 622 11.34 -18.09 -27.87
CA SER A 622 11.71 -18.62 -26.55
C SER A 622 13.05 -19.35 -26.60
N LEU A 623 13.60 -19.74 -25.44
CA LEU A 623 14.91 -20.42 -25.38
C LEU A 623 14.93 -21.77 -26.12
N ALA A 624 13.77 -22.40 -26.32
CA ALA A 624 13.64 -23.61 -27.13
C ALA A 624 14.07 -23.43 -28.60
N ARG A 625 14.03 -22.19 -29.14
CA ARG A 625 14.55 -21.85 -30.48
C ARG A 625 16.06 -21.62 -30.53
N LYS A 626 16.76 -21.82 -29.41
CA LYS A 626 18.22 -21.66 -29.25
C LYS A 626 18.75 -20.36 -29.89
N PRO A 627 18.20 -19.19 -29.49
CA PRO A 627 18.65 -17.91 -30.03
C PRO A 627 20.13 -17.66 -29.75
N MET A 628 20.78 -16.90 -30.65
CA MET A 628 22.22 -16.60 -30.60
C MET A 628 22.50 -15.11 -30.79
N ILE A 629 23.56 -14.61 -30.13
CA ILE A 629 24.03 -13.24 -30.28
C ILE A 629 24.93 -13.16 -31.52
N ALA A 630 24.52 -12.37 -32.52
CA ALA A 630 25.31 -12.10 -33.71
C ALA A 630 26.47 -11.13 -33.40
N ASP A 631 27.58 -11.66 -32.91
CA ASP A 631 28.79 -10.93 -32.52
C ASP A 631 29.71 -10.61 -33.71
N ASN A 632 29.86 -11.56 -34.65
CA ASN A 632 30.68 -11.38 -35.85
C ASN A 632 29.80 -11.12 -37.09
N ARG A 633 29.99 -9.95 -37.72
CA ARG A 633 29.25 -9.49 -38.92
C ARG A 633 29.53 -10.30 -40.19
N GLU A 634 30.64 -11.03 -40.27
CA GLU A 634 30.96 -11.87 -41.42
C GLU A 634 30.26 -13.22 -41.31
N VAL A 635 30.34 -13.84 -40.13
CA VAL A 635 29.61 -15.08 -39.79
C VAL A 635 28.09 -14.85 -39.83
N GLU A 636 27.60 -13.68 -39.39
CA GLU A 636 26.19 -13.29 -39.55
C GLU A 636 25.73 -13.35 -41.00
N LYS A 637 26.49 -12.81 -41.96
CA LYS A 637 26.08 -12.76 -43.38
C LYS A 637 25.88 -14.17 -43.96
N ILE A 638 26.70 -15.13 -43.54
CA ILE A 638 26.69 -16.51 -44.02
C ILE A 638 25.43 -17.24 -43.54
N PHE A 639 25.09 -17.10 -42.24
CA PHE A 639 23.93 -17.80 -41.68
C PHE A 639 22.60 -17.04 -41.80
N LYS A 640 22.60 -15.73 -42.09
CA LYS A 640 21.38 -14.91 -42.24
C LYS A 640 20.31 -15.45 -43.22
N PRO A 641 20.63 -16.15 -44.33
CA PRO A 641 19.60 -16.77 -45.19
C PRO A 641 18.80 -17.90 -44.50
N HIS A 642 19.36 -18.52 -43.45
CA HIS A 642 18.82 -19.72 -42.84
C HIS A 642 17.78 -19.40 -41.76
N LYS A 643 16.50 -19.49 -42.11
CA LYS A 643 15.36 -19.23 -41.20
C LYS A 643 15.27 -20.14 -39.96
N GLN A 644 16.09 -21.19 -39.88
CA GLN A 644 16.26 -22.00 -38.66
C GLN A 644 17.25 -21.39 -37.64
N VAL A 645 18.08 -20.41 -38.05
CA VAL A 645 19.11 -19.78 -37.22
C VAL A 645 18.59 -18.50 -36.57
N CYS A 646 18.12 -18.59 -35.33
CA CYS A 646 17.51 -17.47 -34.61
C CYS A 646 18.55 -16.45 -34.09
N LEU A 647 19.04 -15.56 -34.97
CA LEU A 647 19.93 -14.46 -34.60
C LEU A 647 19.18 -13.33 -33.90
N LEU A 648 19.67 -12.87 -32.74
CA LEU A 648 19.03 -11.84 -31.92
C LEU A 648 19.20 -10.41 -32.47
N ASN A 649 18.15 -9.60 -32.33
CA ASN A 649 18.15 -8.16 -32.60
C ASN A 649 18.34 -7.36 -31.31
N LEU A 650 19.56 -6.89 -31.06
CA LEU A 650 19.97 -6.21 -29.83
C LEU A 650 20.56 -4.83 -30.17
N PRO A 651 19.73 -3.77 -30.36
CA PRO A 651 20.23 -2.42 -30.63
C PRO A 651 21.09 -1.89 -29.46
N PRO A 652 22.07 -1.01 -29.70
CA PRO A 652 22.86 -0.41 -28.63
C PRO A 652 22.01 0.49 -27.72
N ALA A 653 22.46 0.70 -26.49
CA ALA A 653 21.77 1.56 -25.53
C ALA A 653 21.70 3.02 -26.01
N GLU A 654 20.49 3.58 -26.05
CA GLU A 654 20.27 4.99 -26.40
C GLU A 654 20.81 5.95 -25.35
N LYS A 655 21.40 7.07 -25.82
CA LYS A 655 21.91 8.15 -24.97
C LYS A 655 20.77 9.09 -24.61
N LYS A 656 20.37 9.13 -23.34
CA LYS A 656 19.36 10.09 -22.85
C LYS A 656 20.05 11.35 -22.34
N MET A 657 19.67 12.51 -22.88
CA MET A 657 20.02 13.79 -22.26
C MET A 657 19.33 13.88 -20.90
N ALA A 658 20.07 14.24 -19.85
CA ALA A 658 19.51 14.38 -18.52
C ALA A 658 18.44 15.49 -18.47
N PRO A 659 17.29 15.30 -17.81
CA PRO A 659 16.30 16.36 -17.62
C PRO A 659 16.89 17.53 -16.83
N GLY A 660 17.14 18.65 -17.50
CA GLY A 660 17.78 19.81 -16.89
C GLY A 660 16.89 20.52 -15.87
N THR A 661 17.28 20.49 -14.59
CA THR A 661 16.59 21.18 -13.51
C THR A 661 16.62 22.70 -13.72
N LYS A 662 15.46 23.32 -13.99
CA LYS A 662 15.35 24.77 -14.18
C LYS A 662 15.40 25.53 -12.84
N ALA A 663 16.58 26.02 -12.43
CA ALA A 663 16.79 27.35 -11.80
C ALA A 663 18.22 27.51 -11.24
N GLY A 664 18.80 28.71 -11.39
CA GLY A 664 20.08 29.10 -10.78
C GLY A 664 20.98 29.88 -11.74
N LYS A 665 21.36 31.12 -11.39
CA LYS A 665 22.29 31.94 -12.19
C LYS A 665 23.68 32.00 -11.52
N PHE A 666 24.68 32.24 -12.37
CA PHE A 666 26.08 32.58 -12.07
C PHE A 666 27.00 31.45 -11.58
N GLY A 667 28.09 31.29 -12.33
CA GLY A 667 29.21 30.39 -12.07
C GLY A 667 29.97 30.16 -13.38
N GLN A 668 31.17 30.72 -13.52
CA GLN A 668 32.06 30.36 -14.63
C GLN A 668 32.76 29.04 -14.27
N THR A 669 32.72 28.06 -15.17
CA THR A 669 33.43 26.78 -15.01
C THR A 669 34.44 26.57 -16.14
N VAL A 670 35.54 25.90 -15.79
CA VAL A 670 36.71 25.65 -16.65
C VAL A 670 36.36 24.62 -17.73
N PRO A 671 36.87 24.73 -18.97
CA PRO A 671 36.69 23.69 -20.00
C PRO A 671 37.49 22.43 -19.64
N GLY A 672 36.86 21.48 -18.94
CA GLY A 672 37.56 20.29 -18.45
C GLY A 672 36.71 19.10 -17.98
N GLU A 673 35.37 19.19 -17.92
CA GLU A 673 34.52 18.08 -17.46
C GLU A 673 33.64 17.50 -18.58
N ARG A 674 33.63 16.17 -18.71
CA ARG A 674 32.74 15.44 -19.63
C ARG A 674 31.33 15.42 -19.06
N ALA A 675 30.35 15.89 -19.82
CA ALA A 675 28.95 15.82 -19.41
C ALA A 675 28.51 14.35 -19.18
N ASN A 676 28.03 14.04 -17.98
CA ASN A 676 27.57 12.71 -17.60
C ASN A 676 26.43 12.25 -18.51
N THR A 677 26.77 11.39 -19.47
CA THR A 677 25.87 10.89 -20.51
C THR A 677 25.23 9.60 -20.03
N THR A 678 23.97 9.66 -19.61
CA THR A 678 23.25 8.49 -19.07
C THR A 678 22.63 7.66 -20.20
N PHE A 679 23.02 6.39 -20.29
CA PHE A 679 22.45 5.42 -21.23
C PHE A 679 21.09 4.90 -20.74
N SER A 680 20.24 4.42 -21.65
CA SER A 680 18.93 3.84 -21.34
C SER A 680 19.00 2.63 -20.40
N PHE A 681 20.02 1.79 -20.54
CA PHE A 681 20.35 0.66 -19.67
C PHE A 681 21.87 0.40 -19.65
N ASN A 682 22.32 -0.48 -18.76
CA ASN A 682 23.71 -0.97 -18.73
C ASN A 682 23.85 -2.16 -19.69
N GLU A 683 24.72 -2.05 -20.69
CA GLU A 683 24.88 -3.10 -21.71
C GLU A 683 25.53 -4.40 -21.18
N MET A 684 26.40 -4.30 -20.16
CA MET A 684 27.00 -5.47 -19.52
C MET A 684 25.97 -6.24 -18.69
N ASP A 685 25.07 -5.54 -17.99
CA ASP A 685 23.93 -6.18 -17.30
C ASP A 685 22.95 -6.82 -18.30
N ARG A 686 22.74 -6.21 -19.48
CA ARG A 686 21.96 -6.83 -20.56
C ARG A 686 22.64 -8.09 -21.09
N PHE A 687 23.95 -8.08 -21.31
CA PHE A 687 24.69 -9.26 -21.75
C PHE A 687 24.62 -10.39 -20.71
N LEU A 688 24.82 -10.05 -19.44
CA LEU A 688 24.74 -10.95 -18.29
C LEU A 688 23.35 -11.63 -18.17
N PHE A 689 22.26 -10.95 -18.54
CA PHE A 689 20.94 -11.58 -18.62
C PHE A 689 20.89 -12.70 -19.67
N LEU A 690 21.45 -12.46 -20.85
CA LEU A 690 21.47 -13.42 -21.95
C LEU A 690 22.39 -14.62 -21.61
N GLU A 691 23.54 -14.36 -20.99
CA GLU A 691 24.44 -15.37 -20.44
C GLU A 691 23.75 -16.24 -19.37
N ILE A 692 23.03 -15.63 -18.41
CA ILE A 692 22.23 -16.34 -17.40
C ILE A 692 21.15 -17.22 -18.06
N CYS A 693 20.55 -16.77 -19.16
CA CYS A 693 19.63 -17.58 -19.96
C CYS A 693 20.33 -18.73 -20.72
N GLY A 694 21.66 -18.69 -20.88
CA GLY A 694 22.47 -19.65 -21.65
C GLY A 694 22.46 -19.40 -23.15
N ILE A 695 22.28 -18.15 -23.56
CA ILE A 695 22.35 -17.71 -24.95
C ILE A 695 23.83 -17.53 -25.33
N ARG A 696 24.27 -18.20 -26.40
CA ARG A 696 25.68 -18.21 -26.85
C ARG A 696 25.96 -17.12 -27.90
N LEU A 697 27.24 -16.78 -28.08
CA LEU A 697 27.70 -16.02 -29.25
C LEU A 697 27.62 -16.90 -30.52
N LEU A 698 27.34 -16.29 -31.67
CA LEU A 698 27.31 -17.00 -32.94
C LEU A 698 28.70 -17.57 -33.30
N SER A 699 29.77 -16.80 -33.09
CA SER A 699 31.15 -17.28 -33.31
C SER A 699 31.51 -18.52 -32.49
N GLN A 700 30.95 -18.68 -31.29
CA GLN A 700 31.18 -19.83 -30.40
C GLN A 700 30.38 -21.09 -30.81
N CYS A 701 29.47 -20.97 -31.78
CA CYS A 701 28.62 -22.07 -32.26
C CYS A 701 29.04 -22.58 -33.66
N VAL A 702 29.99 -21.91 -34.31
CA VAL A 702 30.39 -22.15 -35.71
C VAL A 702 31.79 -22.75 -35.76
N MET A 703 31.90 -23.95 -36.33
CA MET A 703 33.15 -24.55 -36.75
C MET A 703 33.49 -24.10 -38.18
N THR A 704 34.77 -23.86 -38.46
CA THR A 704 35.24 -23.42 -39.77
C THR A 704 36.36 -24.32 -40.29
N GLU A 705 36.14 -25.01 -41.41
CA GLU A 705 37.10 -25.94 -42.01
C GLU A 705 37.42 -25.57 -43.48
N PRO A 706 38.70 -25.45 -43.87
CA PRO A 706 39.07 -25.12 -45.25
C PRO A 706 39.14 -26.37 -46.14
N GLN A 707 38.48 -26.32 -47.30
CA GLN A 707 38.52 -27.37 -48.32
C GLN A 707 39.27 -26.89 -49.56
N THR A 708 40.15 -27.76 -50.09
CA THR A 708 41.00 -27.46 -51.25
C THR A 708 40.87 -28.53 -52.33
N GLU A 709 40.81 -28.11 -53.59
CA GLU A 709 40.91 -29.02 -54.73
C GLU A 709 42.26 -28.83 -55.45
N ASN A 710 42.84 -29.92 -55.97
CA ASN A 710 43.97 -29.86 -56.92
C ASN A 710 45.21 -29.07 -56.43
N LEU A 711 45.58 -29.19 -55.15
CA LEU A 711 46.72 -28.51 -54.53
C LEU A 711 48.06 -28.77 -55.25
N ARG A 712 48.82 -27.69 -55.49
CA ARG A 712 50.18 -27.67 -56.06
C ARG A 712 51.01 -26.57 -55.37
N PRO A 713 52.36 -26.61 -55.40
CA PRO A 713 53.18 -25.47 -54.95
C PRO A 713 52.93 -24.21 -55.80
N CYS A 714 53.03 -23.01 -55.18
CA CYS A 714 52.82 -21.72 -55.84
C CYS A 714 54.06 -20.79 -55.81
N PRO A 715 55.08 -21.04 -56.66
CA PRO A 715 56.23 -20.15 -56.81
C PRO A 715 55.93 -18.66 -57.05
N PRO A 716 54.87 -18.27 -57.79
CA PRO A 716 54.54 -16.84 -57.97
C PRO A 716 54.14 -16.15 -56.67
N MET A 717 53.29 -16.79 -55.85
CA MET A 717 52.86 -16.24 -54.57
C MET A 717 54.02 -16.22 -53.56
N GLN A 718 54.82 -17.29 -53.50
CA GLN A 718 56.03 -17.33 -52.67
C GLN A 718 56.98 -16.16 -52.99
N ARG A 719 57.22 -15.87 -54.29
CA ARG A 719 58.07 -14.75 -54.72
C ARG A 719 57.48 -13.39 -54.32
N MET A 720 56.15 -13.21 -54.44
CA MET A 720 55.49 -11.97 -54.03
C MET A 720 55.64 -11.75 -52.52
N VAL A 721 55.35 -12.78 -51.70
CA VAL A 721 55.42 -12.66 -50.24
C VAL A 721 56.88 -12.46 -49.77
N HIS A 722 57.85 -13.17 -50.35
CA HIS A 722 59.29 -12.93 -50.13
C HIS A 722 59.68 -11.45 -50.32
N PHE A 723 59.18 -10.80 -51.38
CA PHE A 723 59.50 -9.41 -51.68
C PHE A 723 58.75 -8.39 -50.78
N VAL A 724 57.57 -8.74 -50.28
CA VAL A 724 56.73 -7.85 -49.45
C VAL A 724 57.09 -7.87 -47.97
N ILE A 725 57.52 -9.02 -47.43
CA ILE A 725 57.77 -9.22 -45.99
C ILE A 725 58.79 -8.23 -45.38
N PRO A 726 59.96 -7.93 -46.00
CA PRO A 726 60.90 -6.97 -45.43
C PRO A 726 60.32 -5.56 -45.25
N TYR A 727 59.39 -5.16 -46.14
CA TYR A 727 58.69 -3.88 -46.02
C TYR A 727 57.61 -3.90 -44.93
N ILE A 728 56.96 -5.05 -44.68
CA ILE A 728 56.09 -5.23 -43.50
C ILE A 728 56.89 -5.07 -42.21
N GLN A 729 58.06 -5.72 -42.11
CA GLN A 729 58.92 -5.60 -40.91
C GLN A 729 59.32 -4.14 -40.66
N ARG A 730 59.80 -3.44 -41.69
CA ARG A 730 60.18 -2.02 -41.60
C ARG A 730 59.02 -1.12 -41.20
N PHE A 731 57.81 -1.36 -41.72
CA PHE A 731 56.63 -0.60 -41.31
C PHE A 731 56.30 -0.85 -39.83
N LEU A 732 56.19 -2.11 -39.41
CA LEU A 732 55.85 -2.46 -38.02
C LEU A 732 56.91 -2.02 -36.99
N TYR A 733 58.17 -1.88 -37.39
CA TYR A 733 59.25 -1.37 -36.53
C TYR A 733 59.25 0.16 -36.38
N HIS A 734 58.76 0.90 -37.37
CA HIS A 734 58.82 2.37 -37.41
C HIS A 734 57.48 3.08 -37.16
N HIS A 735 56.36 2.35 -37.02
CA HIS A 735 55.04 2.96 -36.89
C HIS A 735 54.64 3.15 -35.41
N ASP A 736 54.59 4.41 -34.95
CA ASP A 736 54.33 4.76 -33.55
C ASP A 736 53.04 4.13 -32.97
N GLU A 737 51.93 4.11 -33.74
CA GLU A 737 50.65 3.51 -33.28
C GLU A 737 50.71 1.97 -33.16
N LEU A 738 51.77 1.32 -33.65
CA LEU A 738 51.97 -0.13 -33.63
C LEU A 738 53.19 -0.57 -32.79
N ALA A 739 53.83 0.34 -32.06
CA ALA A 739 55.10 0.08 -31.38
C ALA A 739 55.09 -1.11 -30.41
N GLU A 740 53.98 -1.34 -29.69
CA GLU A 740 53.81 -2.47 -28.77
C GLU A 740 53.64 -3.83 -29.50
N LEU A 741 53.24 -3.82 -30.78
CA LEU A 741 52.98 -5.04 -31.56
C LEU A 741 54.29 -5.74 -32.00
N TYR A 742 55.35 -4.98 -32.27
CA TYR A 742 56.62 -5.53 -32.77
C TYR A 742 57.32 -6.44 -31.73
N PRO A 743 57.48 -6.05 -30.45
CA PRO A 743 58.00 -6.93 -29.40
C PRO A 743 57.19 -8.22 -29.24
N ASP A 744 55.86 -8.12 -29.26
CA ASP A 744 54.95 -9.28 -29.15
C ASP A 744 55.13 -10.26 -30.32
N LEU A 745 55.31 -9.75 -31.54
CA LEU A 745 55.58 -10.59 -32.71
C LEU A 745 56.92 -11.31 -32.64
N ILE A 746 57.97 -10.63 -32.15
CA ILE A 746 59.29 -11.25 -31.90
C ILE A 746 59.18 -12.33 -30.81
N ALA A 747 58.50 -12.05 -29.70
CA ALA A 747 58.24 -13.05 -28.64
C ALA A 747 57.46 -14.27 -29.17
N ASN A 748 56.48 -14.05 -30.05
CA ASN A 748 55.74 -15.10 -30.75
C ASN A 748 56.53 -15.78 -31.91
N ASN A 749 57.83 -15.53 -32.03
CA ASN A 749 58.74 -16.15 -32.99
C ASN A 749 58.31 -15.97 -34.47
N ILE A 750 57.78 -14.79 -34.81
CA ILE A 750 57.25 -14.46 -36.14
C ILE A 750 58.20 -14.81 -37.30
N GLY A 751 59.50 -14.53 -37.17
CA GLY A 751 60.52 -14.84 -38.19
C GLY A 751 60.62 -16.35 -38.49
N GLN A 752 60.45 -17.21 -37.48
CA GLN A 752 60.41 -18.66 -37.65
C GLN A 752 59.08 -19.16 -38.24
N LYS A 753 57.95 -18.48 -38.00
CA LYS A 753 56.68 -18.77 -38.68
C LYS A 753 56.79 -18.46 -40.18
N ILE A 754 57.25 -17.24 -40.51
CA ILE A 754 57.47 -16.75 -41.89
C ILE A 754 58.39 -17.69 -42.67
N LYS A 755 59.54 -18.09 -42.10
CA LYS A 755 60.52 -18.99 -42.73
C LYS A 755 59.97 -20.41 -43.00
N ARG A 756 58.81 -20.76 -42.44
CA ARG A 756 58.13 -22.07 -42.57
C ARG A 756 56.79 -22.00 -43.31
N LEU A 757 56.40 -20.83 -43.84
CA LEU A 757 55.19 -20.69 -44.65
C LEU A 757 55.27 -21.56 -45.92
N SER A 758 54.23 -22.33 -46.18
CA SER A 758 54.01 -23.05 -47.44
C SER A 758 53.04 -22.28 -48.33
N PHE A 759 53.27 -22.34 -49.64
CA PHE A 759 52.52 -21.56 -50.63
C PHE A 759 51.86 -22.52 -51.63
N GLY A 760 50.54 -22.65 -51.56
CA GLY A 760 49.76 -23.55 -52.39
C GLY A 760 48.90 -22.83 -53.43
N GLN A 761 48.89 -23.35 -54.65
CA GLN A 761 47.93 -23.02 -55.69
C GLN A 761 46.90 -24.15 -55.75
N VAL A 762 45.62 -23.80 -55.75
CA VAL A 762 44.51 -24.75 -55.73
C VAL A 762 43.56 -24.50 -56.91
N GLY A 763 42.88 -25.55 -57.38
CA GLY A 763 41.91 -25.46 -58.46
C GLY A 763 40.65 -24.68 -58.08
N LYS A 764 40.24 -24.85 -56.81
CA LYS A 764 39.14 -24.20 -56.09
C LYS A 764 39.48 -24.17 -54.60
N LEU A 765 38.93 -23.22 -53.86
CA LEU A 765 39.21 -23.00 -52.44
C LEU A 765 37.93 -22.56 -51.72
N TYR A 766 37.44 -23.40 -50.80
CA TYR A 766 36.22 -23.17 -50.05
C TYR A 766 36.51 -23.10 -48.56
N ILE A 767 35.76 -22.28 -47.82
CA ILE A 767 35.65 -22.38 -46.37
C ILE A 767 34.27 -22.97 -46.05
N LEU A 768 34.28 -24.12 -45.38
CA LEU A 768 33.12 -24.77 -44.81
C LEU A 768 32.79 -24.09 -43.49
N TYR A 769 31.60 -23.52 -43.35
CA TYR A 769 31.07 -22.99 -42.10
C TYR A 769 29.97 -23.93 -41.60
N GLN A 770 30.24 -24.66 -40.52
CA GLN A 770 29.30 -25.59 -39.90
C GLN A 770 28.79 -25.01 -38.58
N LEU A 771 27.48 -24.76 -38.50
CA LEU A 771 26.80 -24.31 -37.29
C LEU A 771 26.09 -25.50 -36.62
N ASP A 772 26.44 -25.76 -35.36
CA ASP A 772 25.80 -26.79 -34.52
C ASP A 772 24.44 -26.33 -34.00
N VAL A 773 23.38 -26.62 -34.78
CA VAL A 773 21.98 -26.39 -34.40
C VAL A 773 21.40 -27.68 -33.81
N VAL A 774 21.76 -27.95 -32.55
CA VAL A 774 21.21 -29.07 -31.76
C VAL A 774 19.67 -29.07 -31.84
N ASP A 775 19.06 -30.25 -31.99
CA ASP A 775 17.65 -30.54 -32.34
C ASP A 775 17.30 -30.43 -33.84
N SER A 776 18.30 -30.20 -34.72
CA SER A 776 18.24 -30.54 -36.15
C SER A 776 18.96 -31.87 -36.38
N GLU A 777 18.43 -32.77 -37.23
CA GLU A 777 19.13 -34.01 -37.62
C GLU A 777 20.31 -33.73 -38.56
N GLU A 778 20.32 -32.58 -39.24
CA GLU A 778 21.41 -32.10 -40.09
C GLU A 778 21.94 -30.75 -39.59
N PRO A 779 23.27 -30.57 -39.41
CA PRO A 779 23.86 -29.28 -39.05
C PRO A 779 23.77 -28.30 -40.23
N VAL A 780 23.72 -26.99 -39.95
CA VAL A 780 23.68 -25.98 -41.04
C VAL A 780 25.10 -25.80 -41.57
N VAL A 781 25.32 -26.18 -42.84
CA VAL A 781 26.63 -26.21 -43.48
C VAL A 781 26.61 -25.31 -44.73
N GLU A 782 27.48 -24.31 -44.75
CA GLU A 782 27.65 -23.37 -45.86
C GLU A 782 29.07 -23.44 -46.43
N LEU A 783 29.20 -23.33 -47.77
CA LEU A 783 30.51 -23.31 -48.45
C LEU A 783 30.73 -21.95 -49.12
N VAL A 784 31.64 -21.16 -48.55
CA VAL A 784 32.03 -19.86 -49.10
C VAL A 784 33.26 -20.03 -50.01
N ASP A 785 33.13 -19.66 -51.28
CA ASP A 785 34.23 -19.59 -52.23
C ASP A 785 35.16 -18.41 -51.88
N VAL A 786 36.46 -18.67 -51.70
CA VAL A 786 37.44 -17.64 -51.33
C VAL A 786 38.66 -17.65 -52.23
N ILE A 787 39.15 -16.46 -52.60
CA ILE A 787 40.26 -16.28 -53.55
C ILE A 787 41.61 -16.72 -52.96
N CYS A 788 41.84 -16.38 -51.70
CA CYS A 788 43.07 -16.67 -50.96
C CYS A 788 42.71 -16.98 -49.50
N LEU A 789 43.50 -17.82 -48.82
CA LEU A 789 43.33 -18.15 -47.41
C LEU A 789 44.68 -18.42 -46.73
N LEU A 790 44.93 -17.79 -45.58
CA LEU A 790 45.96 -18.24 -44.64
C LEU A 790 45.37 -19.24 -43.63
N LYS A 791 45.78 -20.50 -43.72
CA LYS A 791 45.41 -21.59 -42.82
C LYS A 791 46.50 -21.87 -41.78
N ASP A 792 46.11 -22.10 -40.54
CA ASP A 792 46.94 -22.55 -39.40
C ASP A 792 48.24 -21.74 -39.16
N GLU A 793 48.28 -20.48 -39.60
CA GLU A 793 49.47 -19.60 -39.66
C GLU A 793 50.66 -20.18 -40.46
N LYS A 794 50.42 -21.18 -41.31
CA LYS A 794 51.46 -22.01 -41.96
C LYS A 794 51.24 -22.22 -43.45
N GLU A 795 50.00 -22.29 -43.91
CA GLU A 795 49.66 -22.69 -45.27
C GLU A 795 48.88 -21.56 -45.94
N LEU A 796 49.50 -20.87 -46.90
CA LEU A 796 48.84 -19.83 -47.69
C LEU A 796 48.38 -20.43 -49.01
N TYR A 797 47.06 -20.49 -49.24
CA TYR A 797 46.46 -21.02 -50.46
C TYR A 797 45.92 -19.90 -51.36
N ILE A 798 45.99 -20.07 -52.67
CA ILE A 798 45.37 -19.18 -53.66
C ILE A 798 44.73 -19.95 -54.82
N GLN A 799 43.57 -19.48 -55.29
CA GLN A 799 42.91 -20.04 -56.46
C GLN A 799 43.71 -19.80 -57.75
N LYS A 800 43.75 -20.81 -58.62
CA LYS A 800 44.58 -20.85 -59.84
C LYS A 800 44.36 -19.70 -60.82
N ASP A 801 43.14 -19.15 -60.88
CA ASP A 801 42.77 -18.10 -61.84
C ASP A 801 42.99 -16.69 -61.27
N HIS A 802 43.36 -16.59 -59.98
CA HIS A 802 43.52 -15.35 -59.23
C HIS A 802 44.98 -15.03 -58.85
N LEU A 803 45.97 -15.67 -59.48
CA LEU A 803 47.41 -15.48 -59.18
C LEU A 803 47.92 -14.02 -59.29
N SER A 804 47.17 -13.13 -59.96
CA SER A 804 47.45 -11.70 -60.07
C SER A 804 46.85 -10.85 -58.94
N ALA A 805 46.04 -11.43 -58.04
CA ALA A 805 45.35 -10.74 -56.94
C ALA A 805 46.29 -10.37 -55.77
N LYS A 806 47.33 -9.57 -56.07
CA LYS A 806 48.36 -9.11 -55.11
C LYS A 806 47.75 -8.63 -53.77
N LEU A 807 46.64 -7.89 -53.80
CA LEU A 807 46.01 -7.31 -52.61
C LEU A 807 45.28 -8.32 -51.71
N ASP A 808 44.76 -9.43 -52.24
CA ASP A 808 44.06 -10.44 -51.44
C ASP A 808 45.05 -11.43 -50.81
N ILE A 809 46.20 -11.64 -51.45
CA ILE A 809 47.37 -12.27 -50.81
C ILE A 809 47.82 -11.42 -49.60
N CYS A 810 47.91 -10.10 -49.74
CA CYS A 810 48.20 -9.19 -48.63
C CYS A 810 47.13 -9.26 -47.52
N ARG A 811 45.83 -9.31 -47.88
CA ARG A 811 44.70 -9.37 -46.93
C ARG A 811 44.79 -10.57 -45.98
N GLU A 812 45.17 -11.72 -46.51
CA GLU A 812 45.39 -12.93 -45.71
C GLU A 812 46.71 -12.87 -44.93
N LEU A 813 47.78 -12.38 -45.56
CA LEU A 813 49.10 -12.25 -44.95
C LEU A 813 49.09 -11.34 -43.70
N VAL A 814 48.30 -10.26 -43.70
CA VAL A 814 48.15 -9.34 -42.56
C VAL A 814 47.55 -10.02 -41.31
N LYS A 815 46.82 -11.13 -41.46
CA LYS A 815 46.31 -11.91 -40.31
C LYS A 815 47.44 -12.54 -39.47
N LEU A 816 48.61 -12.78 -40.07
CA LEU A 816 49.81 -13.32 -39.41
C LEU A 816 50.49 -12.30 -38.48
N PHE A 817 50.31 -11.01 -38.75
CA PHE A 817 50.98 -9.90 -38.04
C PHE A 817 50.06 -9.17 -37.06
N CYS A 818 48.80 -8.95 -37.44
CA CYS A 818 47.87 -8.16 -36.65
C CYS A 818 46.72 -9.04 -36.17
N THR A 819 46.43 -9.02 -34.87
CA THR A 819 45.21 -9.60 -34.28
C THR A 819 44.03 -8.64 -34.40
N GLU A 820 44.22 -7.37 -34.05
CA GLU A 820 43.16 -6.36 -34.00
C GLU A 820 42.73 -5.80 -35.36
N SER A 821 41.43 -5.44 -35.48
CA SER A 821 40.87 -4.90 -36.72
C SER A 821 41.27 -3.45 -37.04
N SER A 822 41.85 -2.74 -36.07
CA SER A 822 42.57 -1.45 -36.18
C SER A 822 43.84 -1.66 -37.00
N HIS A 823 44.81 -2.35 -36.40
CA HIS A 823 46.15 -2.61 -36.94
C HIS A 823 46.09 -3.35 -38.29
N ARG A 824 45.10 -4.26 -38.47
CA ARG A 824 44.83 -4.91 -39.77
C ARG A 824 44.48 -3.93 -40.90
N LYS A 825 43.75 -2.85 -40.63
CA LYS A 825 43.38 -1.85 -41.67
C LYS A 825 44.56 -0.98 -42.03
N GLU A 826 45.34 -0.60 -41.02
CA GLU A 826 46.52 0.25 -41.15
C GLU A 826 47.63 -0.44 -41.96
N LEU A 827 48.00 -1.66 -41.57
CA LEU A 827 48.95 -2.45 -42.34
C LEU A 827 48.43 -2.77 -43.76
N MET A 828 47.12 -2.94 -43.95
CA MET A 828 46.52 -3.08 -45.30
C MET A 828 46.51 -1.78 -46.11
N HIS A 829 46.41 -0.60 -45.48
CA HIS A 829 46.55 0.69 -46.17
C HIS A 829 47.98 0.85 -46.69
N PHE A 830 48.98 0.59 -45.83
CA PHE A 830 50.38 0.57 -46.23
C PHE A 830 50.63 -0.44 -47.37
N LEU A 831 50.19 -1.69 -47.21
CA LEU A 831 50.37 -2.71 -48.24
C LEU A 831 49.67 -2.36 -49.55
N SER A 832 48.52 -1.67 -49.53
CA SER A 832 47.88 -1.21 -50.76
C SER A 832 48.75 -0.19 -51.51
N GLY A 833 49.32 0.80 -50.81
CA GLY A 833 50.24 1.78 -51.41
C GLY A 833 51.54 1.15 -51.89
N LEU A 834 52.10 0.23 -51.08
CA LEU A 834 53.29 -0.54 -51.42
C LEU A 834 53.08 -1.32 -52.72
N ILE A 835 52.03 -2.13 -52.80
CA ILE A 835 51.70 -2.97 -53.96
C ILE A 835 51.52 -2.15 -55.25
N THR A 836 50.98 -0.93 -55.16
CA THR A 836 50.87 -0.02 -56.33
C THR A 836 52.18 0.67 -56.73
N SER A 837 53.21 0.63 -55.89
CA SER A 837 54.52 1.26 -56.15
C SER A 837 55.67 0.28 -56.37
N LEU A 838 55.51 -1.02 -56.04
CA LEU A 838 56.54 -2.06 -56.21
C LEU A 838 57.11 -2.17 -57.63
N ASP A 839 56.30 -1.89 -58.66
CA ASP A 839 56.68 -2.10 -60.06
C ASP A 839 57.49 -0.89 -60.64
N ASP A 840 57.75 0.17 -59.85
CA ASP A 840 58.63 1.33 -60.17
C ASP A 840 59.46 1.77 -58.95
N GLU A 841 60.78 1.56 -59.00
CA GLU A 841 61.73 1.90 -57.93
C GLU A 841 61.68 3.37 -57.49
N SER A 842 61.36 4.29 -58.40
CA SER A 842 61.29 5.73 -58.09
C SER A 842 60.02 6.09 -57.33
N SER A 843 58.87 5.50 -57.68
CA SER A 843 57.63 5.61 -56.91
C SER A 843 57.72 4.87 -55.58
N LEU A 844 58.39 3.71 -55.51
CA LEU A 844 58.60 2.97 -54.26
C LEU A 844 59.40 3.81 -53.25
N LYS A 845 60.54 4.38 -53.66
CA LYS A 845 61.36 5.26 -52.79
C LYS A 845 60.58 6.49 -52.33
N ARG A 846 59.79 7.10 -53.20
CA ARG A 846 58.89 8.22 -52.85
C ARG A 846 57.78 7.81 -51.90
N TYR A 847 57.23 6.59 -52.02
CA TYR A 847 56.18 6.10 -51.13
C TYR A 847 56.73 5.77 -49.74
N LEU A 848 57.82 5.01 -49.64
CA LEU A 848 58.46 4.71 -48.35
C LEU A 848 58.88 5.99 -47.59
N ALA A 849 59.36 7.01 -48.30
CA ALA A 849 59.68 8.32 -47.70
C ALA A 849 58.45 9.16 -47.31
N LYS A 850 57.25 8.88 -47.86
CA LYS A 850 56.00 9.54 -47.47
C LYS A 850 55.43 8.97 -46.17
N GLU A 851 55.61 7.67 -45.95
CA GLU A 851 55.15 6.96 -44.74
C GLU A 851 56.27 6.83 -43.66
N ASP A 852 57.39 7.55 -43.82
CA ASP A 852 58.60 7.56 -42.96
C ASP A 852 59.25 6.18 -42.67
N ILE A 853 59.22 5.27 -43.65
CA ILE A 853 59.69 3.89 -43.50
C ILE A 853 61.19 3.79 -43.81
N ARG A 854 61.99 3.89 -42.76
CA ARG A 854 63.46 3.87 -42.81
C ARG A 854 64.00 2.44 -42.93
N GLU A 855 65.33 2.29 -42.99
CA GLU A 855 66.02 1.00 -42.97
C GLU A 855 66.15 0.50 -41.51
N LEU A 856 66.08 -0.82 -41.30
CA LEU A 856 66.23 -1.44 -39.98
C LEU A 856 67.67 -1.30 -39.44
N PRO A 857 67.87 -1.23 -38.11
CA PRO A 857 69.19 -1.33 -37.51
C PRO A 857 69.86 -2.68 -37.79
N SER A 858 71.18 -2.70 -37.90
CA SER A 858 71.98 -3.90 -38.20
C SER A 858 71.96 -5.01 -37.14
N GLU A 859 71.23 -4.83 -36.04
CA GLU A 859 71.11 -5.78 -34.93
C GLU A 859 69.77 -6.56 -34.95
N GLU A 860 68.80 -6.17 -35.79
CA GLU A 860 67.50 -6.83 -35.94
C GLU A 860 67.59 -8.10 -36.83
N GLU A 861 66.83 -9.17 -36.49
CA GLU A 861 66.71 -10.34 -37.38
C GLU A 861 65.83 -9.99 -38.59
N LEU A 862 66.39 -10.03 -39.79
CA LEU A 862 65.62 -9.85 -41.03
C LEU A 862 64.60 -10.99 -41.22
N TRP A 863 63.34 -10.60 -41.40
CA TRP A 863 62.24 -11.49 -41.74
C TRP A 863 62.27 -11.78 -43.24
N GLU A 864 62.47 -13.04 -43.61
CA GLU A 864 62.55 -13.47 -45.01
C GLU A 864 61.78 -14.78 -45.20
N VAL A 865 61.00 -14.86 -46.27
CA VAL A 865 60.52 -16.13 -46.83
C VAL A 865 61.60 -16.65 -47.79
N PRO A 866 61.91 -17.96 -47.85
CA PRO A 866 62.86 -18.49 -48.82
C PRO A 866 62.49 -18.17 -50.28
N GLU A 867 63.46 -17.93 -51.16
CA GLU A 867 63.20 -17.88 -52.60
C GLU A 867 62.54 -19.18 -53.10
N PRO A 868 61.61 -19.13 -54.07
CA PRO A 868 61.09 -20.34 -54.70
C PRO A 868 62.19 -21.08 -55.46
N PRO A 869 62.25 -22.43 -55.39
CA PRO A 869 63.28 -23.22 -56.06
C PRO A 869 63.25 -22.97 -57.57
N LYS A 870 64.43 -22.67 -58.12
CA LYS A 870 64.62 -22.41 -59.56
C LYS A 870 64.57 -23.75 -60.30
N PRO A 871 63.77 -23.90 -61.38
CA PRO A 871 63.69 -25.16 -62.12
C PRO A 871 65.04 -25.47 -62.77
N GLU A 872 65.55 -26.69 -62.59
CA GLU A 872 66.82 -27.11 -63.17
C GLU A 872 66.71 -27.21 -64.70
N ILE A 873 67.49 -26.40 -65.41
CA ILE A 873 67.54 -26.40 -66.87
C ILE A 873 68.62 -27.40 -67.32
N ILE A 874 68.20 -28.61 -67.69
CA ILE A 874 69.09 -29.58 -68.33
C ILE A 874 69.41 -29.09 -69.75
N LEU A 875 70.58 -28.48 -69.91
CA LEU A 875 71.13 -28.02 -71.20
C LEU A 875 71.87 -29.15 -71.92
N GLU A 876 71.14 -29.98 -72.66
CA GLU A 876 71.78 -30.87 -73.65
C GLU A 876 72.32 -30.09 -74.87
N ARG A 877 73.41 -30.61 -75.43
CA ARG A 877 74.33 -29.86 -76.29
C ARG A 877 74.14 -30.23 -77.76
N ALA A 878 73.48 -29.35 -78.52
CA ALA A 878 73.15 -29.59 -79.92
C ALA A 878 74.37 -29.76 -80.85
N PRO A 879 74.34 -30.73 -81.78
CA PRO A 879 75.11 -30.72 -83.02
C PRO A 879 74.20 -30.36 -84.21
N SER A 880 74.43 -29.19 -84.81
CA SER A 880 73.64 -28.71 -85.95
C SER A 880 74.10 -29.30 -87.29
N ARG A 881 73.20 -29.88 -88.10
CA ARG A 881 73.01 -29.52 -89.53
C ARG A 881 71.92 -30.31 -90.30
N SER A 882 71.01 -29.53 -90.91
CA SER A 882 70.54 -29.67 -92.31
C SER A 882 69.45 -30.69 -92.72
N TYR A 883 68.37 -30.13 -93.29
CA TYR A 883 67.50 -30.61 -94.38
C TYR A 883 66.63 -31.89 -94.24
N SER A 884 65.34 -31.60 -93.96
CA SER A 884 64.18 -31.92 -94.82
C SER A 884 63.68 -33.35 -95.09
N SER A 885 62.39 -33.53 -94.74
CA SER A 885 61.35 -34.29 -95.46
C SER A 885 61.23 -35.82 -95.33
N MET A 886 60.13 -36.20 -94.66
CA MET A 886 59.14 -37.23 -95.06
C MET A 886 59.54 -38.73 -95.11
N SER A 887 59.24 -39.42 -94.00
CA SER A 887 58.47 -40.68 -93.92
C SER A 887 58.68 -41.82 -94.92
N SER A 888 59.15 -42.99 -94.43
CA SER A 888 58.45 -44.27 -94.63
C SER A 888 58.92 -45.41 -93.68
N THR A 889 57.92 -46.21 -93.31
CA THR A 889 57.76 -47.53 -92.64
C THR A 889 58.89 -48.57 -92.41
N GLU A 890 58.55 -49.49 -91.48
CA GLU A 890 58.89 -50.94 -91.37
C GLU A 890 60.20 -51.42 -90.67
N GLU A 891 59.98 -52.03 -89.47
CA GLU A 891 60.39 -53.36 -88.94
C GLU A 891 61.54 -54.21 -89.57
N PRO A 892 62.08 -55.25 -88.86
CA PRO A 892 62.23 -55.56 -87.40
C PRO A 892 63.71 -56.01 -87.11
N PRO A 893 64.12 -56.95 -86.20
CA PRO A 893 63.51 -57.61 -85.02
C PRO A 893 64.38 -57.64 -83.72
N ARG A 894 63.89 -58.39 -82.70
CA ARG A 894 64.55 -58.87 -81.44
C ARG A 894 65.52 -60.07 -81.72
N PRO A 895 66.09 -60.85 -80.75
CA PRO A 895 66.12 -60.86 -79.26
C PRO A 895 67.60 -60.84 -78.71
N PRO A 896 68.00 -61.29 -77.48
CA PRO A 896 67.34 -61.73 -76.22
C PRO A 896 67.60 -60.74 -75.04
N GLN A 897 67.21 -60.89 -73.76
CA GLN A 897 66.60 -61.94 -72.90
C GLN A 897 67.51 -62.88 -72.07
N GLU A 898 67.55 -62.63 -70.75
CA GLU A 898 67.64 -63.56 -69.60
C GLU A 898 67.44 -62.65 -68.36
N ASP A 899 66.27 -62.54 -67.71
CA ASP A 899 65.44 -63.47 -66.93
C ASP A 899 66.04 -63.96 -65.60
N GLY A 900 65.28 -63.76 -64.52
CA GLY A 900 65.70 -63.96 -63.12
C GLY A 900 64.75 -63.28 -62.14
N GLU A 901 63.54 -63.83 -61.98
CA GLU A 901 62.45 -63.21 -61.20
C GLU A 901 62.74 -63.10 -59.70
N SER A 902 62.37 -61.96 -59.09
CA SER A 902 62.02 -61.90 -57.66
C SER A 902 60.95 -60.84 -57.42
N THR A 903 59.76 -61.27 -57.01
CA THR A 903 58.54 -60.45 -57.01
C THR A 903 58.30 -59.77 -55.66
N LEU A 904 58.09 -58.45 -55.66
CA LEU A 904 57.49 -57.73 -54.52
C LEU A 904 56.37 -56.81 -55.02
N ALA A 905 55.12 -57.24 -54.78
CA ALA A 905 53.92 -56.43 -54.97
C ALA A 905 53.99 -55.18 -54.07
N CYS A 906 53.83 -53.96 -54.58
CA CYS A 906 52.58 -53.34 -55.08
C CYS A 906 51.50 -53.14 -53.99
N TRP A 907 50.97 -51.92 -53.89
CA TRP A 907 49.55 -51.52 -54.09
C TRP A 907 49.31 -50.13 -53.43
N PRO A 908 48.45 -49.22 -53.96
CA PRO A 908 47.80 -49.21 -55.27
C PRO A 908 47.77 -47.85 -56.04
N PRO A 909 47.54 -47.88 -57.36
CA PRO A 909 47.20 -46.69 -58.17
C PRO A 909 45.74 -46.65 -58.67
N ARG A 910 45.29 -45.43 -59.01
CA ARG A 910 44.33 -45.01 -60.07
C ARG A 910 43.11 -45.89 -60.49
N ALA A 911 41.96 -45.19 -60.44
CA ALA A 911 40.98 -44.97 -61.52
C ALA A 911 39.78 -45.94 -61.71
N SER A 912 38.88 -45.54 -62.61
CA SER A 912 37.45 -45.85 -62.60
C SER A 912 36.91 -46.31 -63.96
N LEU A 913 35.71 -46.91 -63.93
CA LEU A 913 34.73 -47.07 -65.01
C LEU A 913 34.96 -48.13 -66.12
N GLN A 914 33.82 -48.63 -66.63
CA GLN A 914 33.61 -49.46 -67.83
C GLN A 914 34.06 -50.94 -67.73
N SER A 915 33.38 -51.92 -68.35
CA SER A 915 32.04 -51.98 -68.97
C SER A 915 31.66 -53.46 -69.22
N THR A 916 30.35 -53.78 -69.32
CA THR A 916 29.77 -55.03 -69.94
C THR A 916 30.28 -56.41 -69.46
N GLY A 917 29.45 -57.40 -69.11
CA GLY A 917 27.98 -57.49 -69.08
C GLY A 917 27.51 -58.92 -69.45
N GLY A 918 26.54 -59.48 -68.71
CA GLY A 918 25.87 -60.75 -69.10
C GLY A 918 25.58 -61.74 -67.96
N SER A 919 24.29 -61.86 -67.60
CA SER A 919 23.58 -63.11 -67.25
C SER A 919 24.39 -64.28 -66.64
N ARG A 920 24.18 -64.68 -65.37
CA ARG A 920 22.95 -65.38 -64.93
C ARG A 920 22.92 -65.67 -63.41
N THR A 921 21.69 -65.74 -62.88
CA THR A 921 21.19 -66.56 -61.75
C THR A 921 22.18 -67.40 -60.91
N GLY A 922 22.15 -67.25 -59.58
CA GLY A 922 22.59 -68.31 -58.67
C GLY A 922 23.07 -67.84 -57.29
N GLN A 923 22.24 -68.09 -56.28
CA GLN A 923 22.52 -68.16 -54.83
C GLN A 923 23.98 -68.01 -54.36
N THR A 924 24.23 -66.90 -53.66
CA THR A 924 24.88 -66.83 -52.32
C THR A 924 25.86 -67.94 -51.91
N ASP A 925 27.08 -67.53 -51.55
CA ASP A 925 27.73 -68.03 -50.34
C ASP A 925 28.34 -66.86 -49.53
N ASN A 926 28.57 -67.06 -48.24
CA ASN A 926 28.92 -66.02 -47.26
C ASN A 926 30.44 -65.84 -47.07
N GLY A 927 30.84 -64.72 -46.44
CA GLY A 927 32.12 -64.69 -45.71
C GLY A 927 32.95 -63.40 -45.69
N VAL A 928 32.61 -62.34 -46.45
CA VAL A 928 33.50 -61.15 -46.59
C VAL A 928 32.83 -59.81 -46.24
N VAL A 929 31.50 -59.75 -46.06
CA VAL A 929 30.77 -58.50 -45.77
C VAL A 929 30.76 -58.14 -44.27
N ASP A 930 30.97 -59.13 -43.39
CA ASP A 930 30.82 -59.01 -41.93
C ASP A 930 31.90 -58.13 -41.24
N ALA A 931 32.92 -57.71 -42.00
CA ALA A 931 34.00 -56.84 -41.52
C ALA A 931 33.76 -55.32 -41.75
N VAL A 932 32.71 -54.93 -42.49
CA VAL A 932 32.44 -53.51 -42.83
C VAL A 932 31.22 -52.94 -42.08
N MET A 933 30.26 -53.78 -41.70
CA MET A 933 28.95 -53.37 -41.16
C MET A 933 28.93 -53.03 -39.65
N LYS A 934 30.06 -52.68 -39.04
CA LYS A 934 30.18 -52.64 -37.55
C LYS A 934 30.73 -51.36 -36.91
N MET A 935 30.83 -50.26 -37.65
CA MET A 935 31.18 -48.93 -37.08
C MET A 935 30.08 -47.86 -37.23
N TRP A 936 28.98 -48.14 -37.95
CA TRP A 936 27.78 -47.30 -37.98
C TRP A 936 26.51 -48.15 -38.18
N PRO A 937 25.70 -48.40 -37.12
CA PRO A 937 24.30 -48.75 -37.28
C PRO A 937 23.47 -47.45 -37.47
N PRO A 938 22.70 -47.29 -38.56
CA PRO A 938 21.82 -46.13 -38.73
C PRO A 938 20.61 -46.20 -37.78
N PRO A 939 20.10 -45.07 -37.28
CA PRO A 939 18.78 -45.01 -36.63
C PRO A 939 17.66 -45.45 -37.60
N PRO A 940 16.60 -46.13 -37.12
CA PRO A 940 15.51 -46.59 -37.97
C PRO A 940 14.51 -45.47 -38.32
N GLY A 941 14.07 -45.44 -39.58
CA GLY A 941 12.94 -44.61 -40.03
C GLY A 941 11.57 -45.10 -39.50
N PRO A 942 10.52 -44.26 -39.56
CA PRO A 942 9.33 -44.39 -38.72
C PRO A 942 8.24 -45.32 -39.26
N LYS A 943 7.37 -45.81 -38.36
CA LYS A 943 5.94 -46.09 -38.60
C LYS A 943 5.13 -46.33 -37.33
N ASP A 944 3.99 -45.63 -37.23
CA ASP A 944 2.66 -46.10 -36.77
C ASP A 944 2.55 -47.61 -36.50
N ARG A 945 1.93 -48.12 -35.41
CA ARG A 945 0.71 -47.64 -34.69
C ARG A 945 0.53 -48.32 -33.30
N ASP A 946 -0.32 -47.73 -32.47
CA ASP A 946 -0.88 -48.20 -31.17
C ASP A 946 -1.72 -49.52 -31.26
N PRO A 947 -2.30 -50.13 -30.17
CA PRO A 947 -2.49 -49.61 -28.78
C PRO A 947 -2.41 -50.62 -27.58
N GLU A 948 -2.73 -50.12 -26.36
CA GLU A 948 -3.21 -50.83 -25.12
C GLU A 948 -2.22 -51.81 -24.38
N LEU A 949 -2.27 -52.06 -23.05
CA LEU A 949 -2.87 -51.41 -21.85
C LEU A 949 -2.12 -51.87 -20.54
N ASP A 950 -2.42 -51.25 -19.38
CA ASP A 950 -1.71 -51.34 -18.08
C ASP A 950 -1.37 -52.73 -17.47
N ARG A 951 -0.18 -52.86 -16.83
CA ARG A 951 0.03 -53.02 -15.35
C ARG A 951 1.46 -53.40 -14.90
N GLY A 952 1.87 -52.93 -13.71
CA GLY A 952 3.08 -53.34 -12.93
C GLY A 952 4.08 -52.18 -12.71
N SER A 953 4.53 -51.78 -11.50
CA SER A 953 5.05 -52.49 -10.30
C SER A 953 6.45 -53.12 -10.53
N SER A 954 7.50 -52.91 -9.72
CA SER A 954 7.74 -52.00 -8.56
C SER A 954 9.21 -52.07 -8.07
N HIS A 955 9.78 -50.95 -7.60
CA HIS A 955 10.95 -50.76 -6.69
C HIS A 955 12.16 -51.75 -6.65
N GLY A 956 13.40 -51.22 -6.77
CA GLY A 956 14.58 -51.79 -6.08
C GLY A 956 15.97 -51.62 -6.77
N PRO A 957 16.99 -51.00 -6.12
CA PRO A 957 18.38 -50.91 -6.62
C PRO A 957 19.33 -51.97 -6.00
N PRO A 958 20.59 -52.13 -6.48
CA PRO A 958 21.73 -51.54 -5.74
C PRO A 958 22.92 -51.05 -6.63
N LYS A 959 24.18 -51.16 -6.16
CA LYS A 959 25.36 -50.34 -6.52
C LYS A 959 26.47 -51.05 -7.33
N SER A 960 27.42 -50.21 -7.80
CA SER A 960 28.68 -50.45 -8.52
C SER A 960 29.84 -51.11 -7.74
N PRO A 961 30.96 -51.42 -8.43
CA PRO A 961 32.31 -51.22 -7.90
C PRO A 961 33.31 -50.51 -8.87
N SER A 962 34.57 -50.35 -8.44
CA SER A 962 35.71 -49.62 -9.07
C SER A 962 36.78 -50.60 -9.67
N SER A 963 38.07 -50.31 -9.95
CA SER A 963 39.06 -49.23 -9.65
C SER A 963 40.36 -49.40 -10.51
N TYR A 964 41.44 -48.65 -10.19
CA TYR A 964 42.89 -48.91 -10.40
C TYR A 964 43.59 -48.26 -11.60
N GLU A 965 44.83 -47.72 -11.52
CA GLU A 965 45.76 -47.35 -10.39
C GLU A 965 46.59 -46.10 -10.88
N ASP A 966 47.75 -45.56 -10.43
CA ASP A 966 48.89 -45.82 -9.50
C ASP A 966 49.69 -44.44 -9.35
N ASN A 967 50.74 -44.11 -8.57
CA ASN A 967 51.58 -44.70 -7.51
C ASN A 967 52.29 -43.55 -6.67
N GLN A 968 53.14 -43.93 -5.71
CA GLN A 968 54.36 -43.26 -5.18
C GLN A 968 54.30 -41.94 -4.35
N SER A 969 54.06 -42.12 -3.03
CA SER A 969 55.00 -41.76 -1.93
C SER A 969 55.24 -40.25 -1.57
N GLN A 970 55.63 -39.82 -0.36
CA GLN A 970 55.94 -40.50 0.92
C GLN A 970 55.88 -39.51 2.12
N ARG A 971 55.14 -39.81 3.22
CA ARG A 971 55.53 -39.60 4.66
C ARG A 971 54.37 -39.78 5.67
N SER A 972 54.77 -40.10 6.91
CA SER A 972 53.94 -40.42 8.09
C SER A 972 53.47 -39.15 8.86
N MET A 973 52.62 -39.18 9.91
CA MET A 973 52.32 -40.26 10.88
C MET A 973 50.95 -40.12 11.58
N SER A 974 50.27 -41.27 11.81
CA SER A 974 49.40 -41.70 12.95
C SER A 974 48.74 -40.68 13.91
N ARG A 975 47.53 -40.91 14.47
CA ARG A 975 47.01 -42.15 15.11
C ARG A 975 45.46 -42.31 14.96
N LEU A 976 44.94 -43.51 14.61
CA LEU A 976 44.36 -44.60 15.46
C LEU A 976 43.03 -44.22 16.20
N SER A 977 42.03 -45.07 16.50
CA SER A 977 41.60 -46.47 16.16
C SER A 977 40.29 -46.79 16.94
N GLU A 978 39.40 -47.77 16.69
CA GLU A 978 39.13 -48.73 15.59
C GLU A 978 37.68 -49.32 15.72
N GLN A 979 37.39 -50.49 15.12
CA GLN A 979 36.14 -51.29 15.21
C GLN A 979 36.19 -52.27 16.43
N PRO A 980 35.36 -53.36 16.58
CA PRO A 980 34.13 -53.82 15.88
C PRO A 980 32.99 -54.32 16.83
N GLY A 981 31.93 -54.95 16.27
CA GLY A 981 30.97 -55.82 17.00
C GLY A 981 31.49 -57.26 17.19
N PRO A 982 30.67 -58.31 17.55
CA PRO A 982 29.22 -58.43 17.28
C PRO A 982 28.33 -59.17 18.36
N GLN A 983 27.01 -59.26 18.06
CA GLN A 983 25.99 -60.29 18.42
C GLN A 983 26.09 -61.16 19.71
N ARG A 984 25.01 -61.19 20.52
CA ARG A 984 24.14 -62.40 20.71
C ARG A 984 22.79 -62.11 21.38
N VAL A 985 21.94 -63.13 21.51
CA VAL A 985 20.55 -63.10 22.01
C VAL A 985 20.41 -63.99 23.26
N LEU A 986 19.63 -63.55 24.28
CA LEU A 986 18.64 -64.33 25.08
C LEU A 986 18.22 -63.58 26.38
N SER A 987 16.98 -63.78 26.82
CA SER A 987 16.38 -63.27 28.10
C SER A 987 16.36 -64.40 29.17
N PRO A 988 15.94 -64.25 30.46
CA PRO A 988 14.61 -63.74 30.89
C PRO A 988 14.45 -63.07 32.30
N SER A 989 13.23 -62.58 32.59
CA SER A 989 12.45 -62.51 33.87
C SER A 989 13.11 -62.25 35.26
N GLY A 990 12.53 -61.46 36.19
CA GLY A 990 11.36 -60.55 36.12
C GLY A 990 10.50 -60.44 37.41
N HIS A 991 9.67 -59.38 37.48
CA HIS A 991 8.39 -59.25 38.27
C HIS A 991 8.44 -59.24 39.83
N PRO A 992 7.36 -58.89 40.57
CA PRO A 992 5.96 -58.59 40.17
C PRO A 992 5.31 -57.28 40.74
N HIS A 993 3.99 -57.14 40.48
CA HIS A 993 2.95 -56.28 41.13
C HIS A 993 2.38 -55.04 40.35
N PRO A 994 1.09 -54.68 40.55
CA PRO A 994 0.16 -54.30 39.45
C PRO A 994 -0.54 -52.92 39.68
N ALA A 995 -1.62 -52.47 39.00
CA ALA A 995 -2.63 -53.13 38.16
C ALA A 995 -3.37 -52.21 37.16
N ALA A 996 -4.10 -52.84 36.22
CA ALA A 996 -5.27 -52.39 35.44
C ALA A 996 -5.22 -51.04 34.67
N GLY A 997 -5.59 -50.94 33.38
CA GLY A 997 -6.00 -51.97 32.40
C GLY A 997 -7.41 -51.75 31.86
N THR A 998 -7.56 -50.90 30.84
CA THR A 998 -8.83 -50.57 30.17
C THR A 998 -8.87 -51.02 28.70
N PRO A 999 -9.80 -51.91 28.35
CA PRO A 999 -10.34 -51.97 26.98
C PRO A 999 -11.88 -52.13 26.95
N ASN A 1000 -12.47 -51.85 25.79
CA ASN A 1000 -13.85 -52.18 25.38
C ASN A 1000 -14.99 -51.42 26.12
N THR A 1001 -16.12 -51.04 25.51
CA THR A 1001 -16.55 -51.09 24.09
C THR A 1001 -17.68 -50.08 23.82
N LEU A 1002 -17.89 -49.72 22.54
CA LEU A 1002 -19.16 -49.29 21.92
C LEU A 1002 -19.91 -48.07 22.48
N PRO A 1003 -20.17 -47.04 21.65
CA PRO A 1003 -21.38 -46.22 21.78
C PRO A 1003 -22.58 -46.94 21.10
N PRO A 1004 -23.62 -47.37 21.83
CA PRO A 1004 -24.88 -47.79 21.23
C PRO A 1004 -25.70 -46.59 20.76
N SER A 1005 -26.58 -46.80 19.78
CA SER A 1005 -27.44 -45.77 19.20
C SER A 1005 -28.57 -45.33 20.12
N GLU A 1006 -28.93 -44.05 20.09
CA GLU A 1006 -30.28 -43.55 19.80
C GLU A 1006 -30.16 -42.05 19.43
N ARG A 1007 -30.89 -41.38 18.52
CA ARG A 1007 -31.91 -41.64 17.48
C ARG A 1007 -32.94 -40.49 17.57
N SER A 1008 -32.69 -39.46 16.77
CA SER A 1008 -33.71 -38.64 16.07
C SER A 1008 -35.01 -38.26 16.82
N GLN A 1009 -35.03 -37.04 17.36
CA GLN A 1009 -36.18 -36.10 17.46
C GLN A 1009 -35.55 -34.74 17.84
N GLN A 1010 -35.70 -33.62 17.13
CA GLN A 1010 -36.70 -33.19 16.15
C GLN A 1010 -38.12 -33.10 16.73
N ARG A 1011 -38.31 -32.16 17.66
CA ARG A 1011 -39.66 -31.70 18.06
C ARG A 1011 -39.66 -30.30 18.70
N GLU A 1012 -39.36 -29.27 17.90
CA GLU A 1012 -40.03 -27.98 18.12
C GLU A 1012 -41.42 -28.05 17.47
N ALA A 1013 -42.46 -27.84 18.27
CA ALA A 1013 -43.83 -27.59 17.81
C ALA A 1013 -44.45 -26.58 18.79
N SER A 1014 -44.81 -25.35 18.41
CA SER A 1014 -45.65 -24.89 17.27
C SER A 1014 -47.14 -25.04 17.52
N LEU A 1015 -47.70 -24.06 18.23
CA LEU A 1015 -49.06 -23.52 18.04
C LEU A 1015 -48.87 -21.98 18.09
N ALA A 1016 -48.94 -21.20 17.00
CA ALA A 1016 -49.98 -21.02 15.98
C ALA A 1016 -51.28 -20.43 16.58
N ALA A 1017 -51.90 -19.36 16.08
CA ALA A 1017 -51.66 -18.41 14.96
C ALA A 1017 -52.54 -17.14 15.21
N PRO A 1018 -52.80 -16.17 14.28
CA PRO A 1018 -52.29 -15.94 12.93
C PRO A 1018 -51.84 -14.48 12.62
N ARG A 1019 -51.41 -14.22 11.38
CA ARG A 1019 -51.21 -12.87 10.79
C ARG A 1019 -52.45 -12.39 10.01
N PRO A 1020 -52.69 -11.08 9.92
CA PRO A 1020 -53.20 -10.41 8.71
C PRO A 1020 -52.05 -9.79 7.88
N ALA A 1021 -52.33 -9.41 6.63
CA ALA A 1021 -51.36 -8.84 5.70
C ALA A 1021 -51.45 -7.29 5.62
N PRO A 1022 -50.39 -6.58 5.20
CA PRO A 1022 -50.45 -5.17 4.85
C PRO A 1022 -50.86 -4.96 3.37
N SER A 1023 -51.70 -3.97 3.12
CA SER A 1023 -52.11 -3.55 1.78
C SER A 1023 -52.09 -2.02 1.66
N LEU A 1024 -51.58 -1.52 0.52
CA LEU A 1024 -51.89 -0.24 -0.13
C LEU A 1024 -52.16 1.00 0.76
N GLN A 1025 -51.20 1.93 0.75
CA GLN A 1025 -51.45 3.38 0.82
C GLN A 1025 -50.61 4.03 -0.30
N SER A 1026 -51.09 4.91 -1.19
CA SER A 1026 -52.10 5.99 -1.14
C SER A 1026 -51.56 7.29 -0.55
N ALA A 1027 -51.54 8.33 -1.39
CA ALA A 1027 -50.75 9.55 -1.22
C ALA A 1027 -51.36 10.62 -0.29
N PRO A 1028 -50.55 11.59 0.18
CA PRO A 1028 -51.04 12.90 0.62
C PRO A 1028 -51.33 13.84 -0.57
N PRO A 1029 -52.13 14.93 -0.40
CA PRO A 1029 -52.73 15.69 -1.51
C PRO A 1029 -52.32 17.18 -1.62
N ALA A 1030 -52.72 17.81 -2.75
CA ALA A 1030 -53.19 19.21 -2.94
C ALA A 1030 -52.39 20.43 -2.37
N GLU A 1031 -52.39 21.65 -2.94
CA GLU A 1031 -52.92 22.30 -4.17
C GLU A 1031 -52.09 23.61 -4.32
N THR A 1032 -51.33 23.88 -5.40
CA THR A 1032 -51.68 24.48 -6.72
C THR A 1032 -52.40 25.83 -6.77
N ALA A 1033 -51.67 26.87 -7.22
CA ALA A 1033 -52.09 27.98 -8.08
C ALA A 1033 -50.82 28.84 -8.39
N ASN A 1034 -50.56 29.43 -9.56
CA ASN A 1034 -51.19 29.51 -10.89
C ASN A 1034 -50.05 29.95 -11.89
N GLN A 1035 -50.08 29.97 -13.24
CA GLN A 1035 -51.11 29.90 -14.29
C GLN A 1035 -50.64 29.05 -15.51
N GLN A 1036 -51.34 29.15 -16.64
CA GLN A 1036 -51.09 28.60 -17.98
C GLN A 1036 -51.65 29.61 -19.03
N PRO A 1037 -51.51 29.46 -20.40
CA PRO A 1037 -51.30 28.22 -21.18
C PRO A 1037 -50.25 28.30 -22.34
N ALA A 1038 -50.14 27.20 -23.09
CA ALA A 1038 -49.32 27.03 -24.31
C ALA A 1038 -50.20 26.94 -25.60
N PRO A 1039 -49.66 26.63 -26.81
CA PRO A 1039 -49.31 25.24 -27.16
C PRO A 1039 -48.13 25.00 -28.16
N ASN A 1040 -47.75 23.72 -28.27
CA ASN A 1040 -47.06 23.04 -29.40
C ASN A 1040 -45.63 23.44 -29.83
N SER A 1041 -44.64 22.67 -29.34
CA SER A 1041 -43.71 21.90 -30.20
C SER A 1041 -43.03 20.78 -29.38
N LEU A 1042 -42.64 19.68 -30.04
CA LEU A 1042 -42.06 18.48 -29.41
C LEU A 1042 -40.54 18.60 -29.24
N ALA A 1043 -40.00 18.14 -28.12
CA ALA A 1043 -38.56 18.11 -27.85
C ALA A 1043 -38.08 16.71 -27.41
N VAL A 1044 -37.13 16.20 -28.20
CA VAL A 1044 -36.10 15.17 -27.96
C VAL A 1044 -36.14 14.34 -26.65
N PRO A 1045 -36.22 13.00 -26.74
CA PRO A 1045 -35.79 12.10 -25.67
C PRO A 1045 -34.29 11.77 -25.77
N ASP A 1046 -33.57 11.80 -24.65
CA ASP A 1046 -32.24 11.17 -24.57
C ASP A 1046 -32.40 9.65 -24.56
N ALA A 1047 -31.79 8.98 -25.55
CA ALA A 1047 -31.84 7.53 -25.70
C ALA A 1047 -30.41 6.94 -25.80
N VAL A 1048 -30.21 5.81 -25.12
CA VAL A 1048 -28.94 5.08 -25.02
C VAL A 1048 -28.36 4.77 -26.41
N VAL A 1049 -27.13 5.19 -26.67
CA VAL A 1049 -26.38 4.81 -27.88
C VAL A 1049 -25.27 3.82 -27.50
N LEU A 1050 -25.38 2.61 -28.04
CA LEU A 1050 -24.37 1.55 -27.93
C LEU A 1050 -23.14 1.87 -28.81
N PRO A 1051 -21.91 1.49 -28.41
CA PRO A 1051 -20.75 1.53 -29.30
C PRO A 1051 -20.96 0.62 -30.52
N SER A 1052 -21.07 1.22 -31.71
CA SER A 1052 -21.30 0.48 -32.96
C SER A 1052 -20.04 -0.28 -33.39
N MET A 1053 -20.03 -1.60 -33.20
CA MET A 1053 -18.96 -2.47 -33.69
C MET A 1053 -18.83 -2.42 -35.22
N PHE A 1054 -17.62 -2.28 -35.73
CA PHE A 1054 -17.34 -2.35 -37.17
C PHE A 1054 -17.34 -3.81 -37.66
N GLN A 1055 -18.51 -4.35 -37.98
CA GLN A 1055 -18.65 -5.71 -38.51
C GLN A 1055 -18.25 -5.78 -39.99
N GLY A 1056 -17.02 -6.22 -40.26
CA GLY A 1056 -16.65 -6.72 -41.58
C GLY A 1056 -17.20 -8.12 -41.80
N ALA A 1057 -18.07 -8.31 -42.80
CA ALA A 1057 -18.57 -9.62 -43.18
C ALA A 1057 -17.45 -10.53 -43.73
N ALA A 1058 -17.60 -11.84 -43.54
CA ALA A 1058 -16.58 -12.84 -43.83
C ALA A 1058 -16.60 -13.35 -45.29
N GLU A 1059 -15.60 -14.19 -45.60
CA GLU A 1059 -15.54 -15.09 -46.76
C GLU A 1059 -15.50 -14.49 -48.18
N SER A 1060 -14.31 -14.00 -48.52
CA SER A 1060 -13.74 -14.20 -49.87
C SER A 1060 -12.22 -14.25 -49.76
N GLN A 1061 -11.62 -15.45 -49.91
CA GLN A 1061 -10.18 -15.60 -49.83
C GLN A 1061 -9.49 -14.85 -50.98
N ARG A 1062 -8.68 -13.85 -50.63
CA ARG A 1062 -7.60 -13.35 -51.49
C ARG A 1062 -6.26 -13.86 -50.92
N PRO A 1063 -5.29 -14.22 -51.77
CA PRO A 1063 -3.95 -14.56 -51.31
C PRO A 1063 -3.30 -13.36 -50.61
N PRO A 1064 -2.33 -13.57 -49.70
CA PRO A 1064 -1.57 -12.49 -49.11
C PRO A 1064 -0.85 -11.69 -50.21
N LEU A 1065 -0.94 -10.36 -50.13
CA LEU A 1065 -0.14 -9.47 -50.97
C LEU A 1065 1.32 -9.53 -50.49
N ASN A 1066 2.20 -10.08 -51.32
CA ASN A 1066 3.64 -9.91 -51.13
C ASN A 1066 3.98 -8.42 -51.21
N LEU A 1067 4.65 -7.90 -50.18
CA LEU A 1067 5.27 -6.57 -50.19
C LEU A 1067 6.69 -6.60 -50.78
N ASP A 1068 7.16 -7.79 -51.19
CA ASP A 1068 8.36 -8.00 -51.99
C ASP A 1068 8.15 -7.54 -53.44
N PHE A 1069 7.95 -6.23 -53.65
CA PHE A 1069 8.35 -5.39 -54.80
C PHE A 1069 7.66 -4.01 -54.70
N PRO A 1070 8.33 -2.91 -55.13
CA PRO A 1070 7.78 -1.56 -54.97
C PRO A 1070 6.64 -1.28 -55.96
N LEU A 1071 5.40 -1.28 -55.46
CA LEU A 1071 4.15 -1.00 -56.20
C LEU A 1071 3.97 0.47 -56.65
N TRP A 1072 5.06 1.22 -56.85
CA TRP A 1072 5.04 2.65 -57.20
C TRP A 1072 4.77 2.91 -58.69
N ASN A 1073 4.87 1.89 -59.56
CA ASN A 1073 4.51 1.97 -60.98
C ASN A 1073 3.09 1.45 -61.26
N LYS A 1074 2.09 2.04 -60.59
CA LYS A 1074 0.70 2.01 -61.06
C LYS A 1074 0.16 3.43 -61.24
N LEU A 1075 0.19 3.90 -62.48
CA LEU A 1075 -0.49 5.10 -62.95
C LEU A 1075 -2.02 4.91 -62.83
N GLN A 1076 -2.58 5.30 -61.68
CA GLN A 1076 -4.00 5.63 -61.56
C GLN A 1076 -4.11 7.00 -60.87
N HIS A 1077 -4.65 7.98 -61.60
CA HIS A 1077 -4.76 9.35 -61.12
C HIS A 1077 -5.82 9.45 -60.00
N PRO A 1078 -5.53 10.10 -58.85
CA PRO A 1078 -6.48 10.30 -57.76
C PRO A 1078 -7.50 11.44 -58.04
N HIS A 1079 -7.87 11.64 -59.30
CA HIS A 1079 -8.66 12.79 -59.77
C HIS A 1079 -10.17 12.69 -59.48
N ALA A 1080 -10.64 11.62 -58.83
CA ALA A 1080 -12.04 11.45 -58.44
C ALA A 1080 -12.35 11.95 -57.00
N THR A 1081 -11.33 12.09 -56.15
CA THR A 1081 -11.47 12.36 -54.71
C THR A 1081 -11.00 13.77 -54.30
N LEU A 1082 -10.34 14.47 -55.23
CA LEU A 1082 -9.84 15.84 -55.07
C LEU A 1082 -10.54 16.74 -56.08
N GLU A 1083 -11.45 17.58 -55.60
CA GLU A 1083 -12.15 18.58 -56.41
C GLU A 1083 -11.24 19.79 -56.59
N ASP A 1084 -10.73 20.03 -57.80
CA ASP A 1084 -9.89 21.20 -58.09
C ASP A 1084 -10.71 22.50 -58.05
N MET A 1085 -10.21 23.52 -57.33
CA MET A 1085 -10.89 24.80 -57.13
C MET A 1085 -10.20 25.92 -57.90
N GLU A 1086 -10.95 26.65 -58.73
CA GLU A 1086 -10.41 27.76 -59.52
C GLU A 1086 -10.08 28.97 -58.62
N LEU A 1087 -8.80 29.31 -58.52
CA LEU A 1087 -8.30 30.45 -57.72
C LEU A 1087 -8.46 31.79 -58.47
N THR A 1088 -9.71 32.27 -58.49
CA THR A 1088 -10.15 33.59 -59.01
C THR A 1088 -9.97 34.73 -58.01
N CYS A 1089 -9.69 34.43 -56.74
CA CYS A 1089 -9.44 35.41 -55.69
C CYS A 1089 -8.06 36.08 -55.80
N GLN A 1090 -7.84 37.14 -55.01
CA GLN A 1090 -6.48 37.62 -54.75
C GLN A 1090 -5.68 36.53 -54.04
N ARG A 1091 -4.37 36.46 -54.33
CA ARG A 1091 -3.46 35.44 -53.80
C ARG A 1091 -2.45 36.11 -52.87
N PRO A 1092 -2.04 35.48 -51.75
CA PRO A 1092 -0.96 35.99 -50.92
C PRO A 1092 0.33 36.18 -51.72
N THR A 1093 1.20 37.10 -51.29
CA THR A 1093 2.50 37.34 -51.93
C THR A 1093 3.36 36.09 -51.99
N THR A 1094 4.15 35.97 -53.05
CA THR A 1094 5.17 34.92 -53.17
C THR A 1094 6.23 35.07 -52.07
N VAL A 1095 6.49 34.00 -51.32
CA VAL A 1095 7.46 33.92 -50.23
C VAL A 1095 8.27 32.62 -50.38
N VAL A 1096 9.58 32.69 -50.13
CA VAL A 1096 10.43 31.49 -50.11
C VAL A 1096 10.28 30.81 -48.75
N LEU A 1097 9.77 29.57 -48.75
CA LEU A 1097 9.52 28.74 -47.58
C LEU A 1097 10.22 27.38 -47.75
N SER A 1098 10.77 26.83 -46.67
CA SER A 1098 11.46 25.52 -46.64
C SER A 1098 10.63 24.44 -45.96
N GLU A 1099 11.05 23.17 -46.02
CA GLU A 1099 10.43 22.10 -45.20
C GLU A 1099 11.03 21.98 -43.79
N ASP A 1100 11.88 22.91 -43.37
CA ASP A 1100 12.44 22.89 -42.02
C ASP A 1100 11.33 23.17 -40.97
N PRO A 1101 11.40 22.58 -39.77
CA PRO A 1101 10.34 22.68 -38.76
C PRO A 1101 10.13 24.10 -38.20
N VAL A 1102 10.97 25.07 -38.59
CA VAL A 1102 10.82 26.50 -38.29
C VAL A 1102 9.76 27.16 -39.20
N ASP A 1103 9.68 26.73 -40.46
CA ASP A 1103 8.78 27.33 -41.47
C ASP A 1103 7.39 26.68 -41.50
N ALA A 1104 7.18 25.60 -40.72
CA ALA A 1104 5.93 24.84 -40.71
C ALA A 1104 4.70 25.68 -40.35
N SER A 1105 4.83 26.64 -39.43
CA SER A 1105 3.77 27.60 -39.07
C SER A 1105 3.44 28.51 -40.26
N ALA A 1106 4.46 29.11 -40.88
CA ALA A 1106 4.31 29.99 -42.04
C ALA A 1106 3.70 29.27 -43.26
N ILE A 1107 3.95 27.97 -43.43
CA ILE A 1107 3.30 27.12 -44.44
C ILE A 1107 1.81 26.93 -44.15
N GLY A 1108 1.42 26.76 -42.88
CA GLY A 1108 0.02 26.75 -42.44
C GLY A 1108 -0.64 28.10 -42.75
N GLU A 1109 -0.14 29.16 -42.12
CA GLU A 1109 -0.64 30.54 -42.19
C GLU A 1109 -0.82 31.04 -43.63
N TRP A 1110 0.15 30.83 -44.53
CA TRP A 1110 0.06 31.25 -45.94
C TRP A 1110 -1.06 30.51 -46.68
N GLY A 1111 -1.26 29.22 -46.38
CA GLY A 1111 -2.35 28.42 -46.96
C GLY A 1111 -3.72 28.83 -46.43
N GLU A 1112 -3.84 29.13 -45.13
CA GLU A 1112 -5.06 29.68 -44.56
C GLU A 1112 -5.40 31.06 -45.13
N GLN A 1113 -4.42 31.96 -45.29
CA GLN A 1113 -4.62 33.26 -45.93
C GLN A 1113 -5.17 33.13 -47.36
N LEU A 1114 -4.69 32.16 -48.14
CA LEU A 1114 -5.23 31.84 -49.45
C LEU A 1114 -6.68 31.32 -49.36
N VAL A 1115 -6.97 30.39 -48.45
CA VAL A 1115 -8.31 29.83 -48.28
C VAL A 1115 -9.30 30.90 -47.79
N ASN A 1116 -8.93 31.78 -46.86
CA ASN A 1116 -9.72 32.93 -46.47
C ASN A 1116 -10.03 33.86 -47.66
N SER A 1117 -9.01 34.16 -48.48
CA SER A 1117 -9.16 34.98 -49.69
C SER A 1117 -10.12 34.36 -50.71
N PHE A 1118 -10.04 33.04 -50.90
CA PHE A 1118 -10.96 32.26 -51.74
C PHE A 1118 -12.38 32.25 -51.18
N LEU A 1119 -12.55 31.95 -49.89
CA LEU A 1119 -13.85 31.89 -49.23
C LEU A 1119 -14.55 33.25 -49.24
N CYS A 1120 -13.83 34.35 -48.96
CA CYS A 1120 -14.37 35.70 -49.04
C CYS A 1120 -14.82 36.05 -50.47
N HIS A 1121 -14.04 35.68 -51.49
CA HIS A 1121 -14.45 35.86 -52.89
C HIS A 1121 -15.69 35.04 -53.24
N TRP A 1122 -15.81 33.81 -52.70
CA TRP A 1122 -16.98 32.95 -52.88
C TRP A 1122 -18.25 33.52 -52.21
N ARG A 1123 -18.15 34.03 -50.98
CA ARG A 1123 -19.22 34.79 -50.27
C ARG A 1123 -19.73 35.95 -51.11
N ASP A 1124 -18.83 36.72 -51.71
CA ASP A 1124 -19.16 37.93 -52.45
C ASP A 1124 -19.59 37.65 -53.91
N SER A 1125 -19.50 36.39 -54.36
CA SER A 1125 -19.94 35.92 -55.68
C SER A 1125 -21.46 35.83 -55.81
N ALA A 1126 -21.95 35.57 -57.04
CA ALA A 1126 -23.37 35.34 -57.32
C ALA A 1126 -23.83 33.87 -57.17
N ASP A 1127 -22.98 32.98 -56.64
CA ASP A 1127 -23.27 31.54 -56.50
C ASP A 1127 -24.41 31.27 -55.49
N PRO A 1128 -25.47 30.50 -55.85
CA PRO A 1128 -26.47 30.02 -54.90
C PRO A 1128 -25.92 29.26 -53.69
N GLY A 1129 -24.75 28.62 -53.81
CA GLY A 1129 -24.10 27.86 -52.74
C GLY A 1129 -23.25 28.68 -51.77
N ARG A 1130 -23.10 29.99 -51.99
CA ARG A 1130 -22.19 30.85 -51.21
C ARG A 1130 -22.54 30.90 -49.70
N PRO A 1131 -21.55 30.98 -48.81
CA PRO A 1131 -21.79 31.25 -47.39
C PRO A 1131 -22.30 32.69 -47.19
N ALA A 1132 -23.10 32.92 -46.15
CA ALA A 1132 -23.54 34.25 -45.74
C ALA A 1132 -22.54 34.90 -44.76
N HIS A 1133 -21.96 34.10 -43.86
CA HIS A 1133 -20.88 34.49 -42.96
C HIS A 1133 -19.73 33.47 -43.00
N ILE A 1134 -18.51 34.00 -42.83
CA ILE A 1134 -17.27 33.25 -42.67
C ILE A 1134 -16.67 33.67 -41.33
N LEU A 1135 -16.30 32.70 -40.51
CA LEU A 1135 -15.45 32.90 -39.33
C LEU A 1135 -14.16 32.14 -39.56
N TRP A 1136 -13.04 32.84 -39.62
CA TRP A 1136 -11.70 32.26 -39.52
C TRP A 1136 -11.35 32.17 -38.04
N CYS A 1137 -11.08 30.97 -37.53
CA CYS A 1137 -10.79 30.74 -36.12
C CYS A 1137 -9.32 31.03 -35.77
N ASN A 1138 -8.41 30.85 -36.72
CA ASN A 1138 -6.96 31.04 -36.54
C ASN A 1138 -6.45 32.45 -36.98
N ASP A 1139 -7.33 33.41 -37.29
CA ASP A 1139 -7.00 34.78 -37.73
C ASP A 1139 -6.08 35.55 -36.74
N SER A 1140 -6.06 35.13 -35.47
CA SER A 1140 -5.17 35.67 -34.41
C SER A 1140 -4.13 34.64 -33.91
N GLY A 1141 -3.85 33.60 -34.70
CA GLY A 1141 -3.04 32.44 -34.35
C GLY A 1141 -3.86 31.20 -33.97
N GLU A 1142 -3.17 30.06 -33.91
CA GLU A 1142 -3.68 28.71 -33.59
C GLU A 1142 -4.74 28.68 -32.47
N SER A 1143 -5.99 28.38 -32.85
CA SER A 1143 -7.14 28.40 -31.94
C SER A 1143 -7.37 27.08 -31.19
N GLY A 1144 -6.78 25.98 -31.67
CA GLY A 1144 -6.97 24.63 -31.14
C GLY A 1144 -8.36 24.02 -31.40
N THR A 1145 -9.19 24.60 -32.27
CA THR A 1145 -10.41 23.96 -32.75
C THR A 1145 -10.11 22.92 -33.84
N PRO A 1146 -10.91 21.85 -34.01
CA PRO A 1146 -10.66 20.80 -35.00
C PRO A 1146 -11.11 21.20 -36.42
N TYR A 1147 -11.00 22.49 -36.75
CA TYR A 1147 -11.30 23.15 -38.02
C TYR A 1147 -10.79 24.60 -37.94
N ASP A 1148 -10.39 25.17 -39.07
CA ASP A 1148 -9.81 26.53 -39.13
C ASP A 1148 -10.85 27.57 -39.56
N PHE A 1149 -11.86 27.16 -40.34
CA PHE A 1149 -12.95 28.04 -40.78
C PHE A 1149 -14.33 27.44 -40.49
N LYS A 1150 -15.27 28.29 -40.07
CA LYS A 1150 -16.68 27.98 -39.95
C LYS A 1150 -17.50 28.85 -40.91
N LEU A 1151 -18.15 28.20 -41.85
CA LEU A 1151 -19.04 28.78 -42.84
C LEU A 1151 -20.48 28.68 -42.37
N THR A 1152 -21.25 29.76 -42.49
CA THR A 1152 -22.68 29.78 -42.12
C THR A 1152 -23.50 30.35 -43.28
N GLY A 1153 -24.50 29.61 -43.74
CA GLY A 1153 -25.40 29.97 -44.84
C GLY A 1153 -26.72 29.18 -44.73
N PRO A 1154 -27.16 28.44 -45.77
CA PRO A 1154 -28.32 27.53 -45.65
C PRO A 1154 -28.07 26.34 -44.71
N GLY A 1155 -26.81 26.10 -44.35
CA GLY A 1155 -26.38 25.21 -43.27
C GLY A 1155 -25.09 25.73 -42.63
N VAL A 1156 -24.49 24.93 -41.74
CA VAL A 1156 -23.15 25.17 -41.19
C VAL A 1156 -22.18 24.18 -41.83
N VAL A 1157 -21.03 24.67 -42.30
CA VAL A 1157 -19.93 23.83 -42.83
C VAL A 1157 -18.64 24.22 -42.12
N TYR A 1158 -17.85 23.21 -41.76
CA TYR A 1158 -16.55 23.31 -41.10
C TYR A 1158 -15.46 22.96 -42.11
N VAL A 1159 -14.41 23.77 -42.18
CA VAL A 1159 -13.32 23.66 -43.15
C VAL A 1159 -11.98 23.61 -42.43
N GLU A 1160 -11.20 22.60 -42.80
CA GLU A 1160 -9.84 22.30 -42.34
C GLU A 1160 -8.84 22.58 -43.48
N VAL A 1161 -7.73 23.26 -43.23
CA VAL A 1161 -6.75 23.69 -44.25
C VAL A 1161 -5.44 22.94 -44.10
N LYS A 1162 -5.12 22.07 -45.07
CA LYS A 1162 -3.90 21.27 -45.06
C LYS A 1162 -2.94 21.69 -46.17
N SER A 1163 -1.86 22.36 -45.75
CA SER A 1163 -0.91 23.08 -46.60
C SER A 1163 0.38 22.29 -46.92
N THR A 1164 0.97 22.47 -48.10
CA THR A 1164 2.30 21.95 -48.45
C THR A 1164 2.99 22.71 -49.58
N ILE A 1165 4.32 22.88 -49.49
CA ILE A 1165 5.12 23.49 -50.57
C ILE A 1165 5.34 22.57 -51.78
N LYS A 1166 5.09 21.26 -51.64
CA LYS A 1166 5.26 20.32 -52.76
C LYS A 1166 4.11 20.47 -53.76
N LYS A 1167 4.44 20.39 -55.06
CA LYS A 1167 3.44 20.35 -56.13
C LYS A 1167 2.54 19.11 -56.04
N GLU A 1168 3.10 18.01 -55.52
CA GLU A 1168 2.38 16.76 -55.25
C GLU A 1168 2.84 16.16 -53.90
N LYS A 1169 1.89 15.66 -53.11
CA LYS A 1169 2.12 14.94 -51.85
C LYS A 1169 0.99 13.93 -51.64
N SER A 1170 1.29 12.64 -51.57
CA SER A 1170 0.29 11.58 -51.58
C SER A 1170 -0.57 11.48 -50.31
N PHE A 1171 -0.09 12.02 -49.18
CA PHE A 1171 -0.73 11.87 -47.87
C PHE A 1171 -1.06 13.23 -47.21
N ILE A 1172 -2.10 13.23 -46.37
CA ILE A 1172 -2.54 14.33 -45.52
C ILE A 1172 -2.33 13.88 -44.07
N ASN A 1173 -1.76 14.76 -43.23
CA ASN A 1173 -1.69 14.52 -41.78
C ASN A 1173 -2.97 15.08 -41.15
N LEU A 1174 -3.59 14.32 -40.25
CA LEU A 1174 -4.76 14.75 -39.46
C LEU A 1174 -4.50 14.43 -37.99
N SER A 1175 -4.94 15.30 -37.07
CA SER A 1175 -4.99 14.95 -35.64
C SER A 1175 -6.17 14.03 -35.32
N ALA A 1176 -6.14 13.41 -34.14
CA ALA A 1176 -7.27 12.61 -33.64
C ALA A 1176 -8.54 13.46 -33.48
N ASN A 1177 -8.39 14.72 -33.05
CA ASN A 1177 -9.52 15.65 -32.86
C ASN A 1177 -10.19 16.01 -34.19
N GLU A 1178 -9.40 16.28 -35.23
CA GLU A 1178 -9.89 16.51 -36.60
C GLU A 1178 -10.64 15.28 -37.13
N LEU A 1179 -10.06 14.08 -36.97
CA LEU A 1179 -10.65 12.83 -37.45
C LEU A 1179 -11.98 12.51 -36.75
N ASP A 1180 -12.04 12.58 -35.43
CA ASP A 1180 -13.27 12.34 -34.65
C ASP A 1180 -14.35 13.39 -34.98
N PHE A 1181 -13.96 14.66 -35.15
CA PHE A 1181 -14.90 15.73 -35.53
C PHE A 1181 -15.41 15.55 -36.97
N ALA A 1182 -14.56 15.13 -37.91
CA ALA A 1182 -14.95 14.79 -39.27
C ALA A 1182 -15.92 13.60 -39.33
N LEU A 1183 -15.69 12.55 -38.53
CA LEU A 1183 -16.58 11.38 -38.42
C LEU A 1183 -17.94 11.73 -37.79
N LYS A 1184 -17.97 12.74 -36.92
CA LYS A 1184 -19.19 13.27 -36.28
C LYS A 1184 -20.01 14.16 -37.22
N GLU A 1185 -19.38 15.16 -37.84
CA GLU A 1185 -20.05 16.18 -38.66
C GLU A 1185 -20.26 15.75 -40.12
N LYS A 1186 -19.50 14.75 -40.60
CA LYS A 1186 -19.66 14.05 -41.90
C LYS A 1186 -19.71 15.01 -43.09
N GLU A 1187 -20.88 15.12 -43.73
CA GLU A 1187 -21.14 16.01 -44.88
C GLU A 1187 -20.89 17.49 -44.57
N ARG A 1188 -20.92 17.90 -43.29
CA ARG A 1188 -20.60 19.27 -42.87
C ARG A 1188 -19.12 19.52 -42.64
N TYR A 1189 -18.24 18.53 -42.82
CA TYR A 1189 -16.79 18.68 -42.67
C TYR A 1189 -16.07 18.51 -44.01
N HIS A 1190 -15.17 19.44 -44.33
CA HIS A 1190 -14.42 19.46 -45.59
C HIS A 1190 -12.94 19.76 -45.34
N ILE A 1191 -12.04 19.13 -46.10
CA ILE A 1191 -10.62 19.52 -46.13
C ILE A 1191 -10.37 20.36 -47.39
N PHE A 1192 -9.78 21.53 -47.21
CA PHE A 1192 -9.23 22.38 -48.25
C PHE A 1192 -7.71 22.18 -48.27
N ARG A 1193 -7.16 21.77 -49.41
CA ARG A 1193 -5.77 21.34 -49.54
C ARG A 1193 -4.99 22.26 -50.46
N VAL A 1194 -3.93 22.87 -49.93
CA VAL A 1194 -3.11 23.85 -50.66
C VAL A 1194 -1.77 23.22 -51.04
N TYR A 1195 -1.45 23.22 -52.34
CA TYR A 1195 -0.18 22.77 -52.90
C TYR A 1195 0.61 23.94 -53.48
N SER A 1196 1.93 23.79 -53.59
CA SER A 1196 2.87 24.87 -53.99
C SER A 1196 2.77 26.13 -53.11
N VAL A 1197 2.53 25.94 -51.80
CA VAL A 1197 2.48 27.02 -50.81
C VAL A 1197 3.74 27.90 -50.90
N GLY A 1198 3.55 29.22 -50.87
CA GLY A 1198 4.60 30.21 -51.09
C GLY A 1198 4.73 30.70 -52.55
N ASP A 1199 4.18 30.01 -53.55
CA ASP A 1199 4.24 30.42 -54.96
C ASP A 1199 2.86 30.85 -55.52
N ALA A 1200 2.60 32.15 -55.56
CA ALA A 1200 1.35 32.72 -56.07
C ALA A 1200 1.01 32.40 -57.54
N HIS A 1201 1.98 31.92 -58.33
CA HIS A 1201 1.77 31.54 -59.73
C HIS A 1201 1.48 30.04 -59.90
N ASN A 1202 2.12 29.17 -59.10
CA ASN A 1202 1.99 27.71 -59.19
C ASN A 1202 1.10 27.08 -58.09
N VAL A 1203 0.50 27.89 -57.21
CA VAL A 1203 -0.42 27.45 -56.16
C VAL A 1203 -1.68 26.76 -56.72
N ARG A 1204 -2.06 25.64 -56.11
CA ARG A 1204 -3.26 24.85 -56.43
C ARG A 1204 -4.06 24.59 -55.16
N LEU A 1205 -5.37 24.82 -55.22
CA LEU A 1205 -6.33 24.51 -54.16
C LEU A 1205 -7.22 23.35 -54.59
N CYS A 1206 -7.38 22.36 -53.73
CA CYS A 1206 -8.32 21.25 -53.91
C CYS A 1206 -9.26 21.13 -52.70
N ARG A 1207 -10.49 20.65 -52.90
CA ARG A 1207 -11.45 20.34 -51.84
C ARG A 1207 -11.69 18.83 -51.74
N ILE A 1208 -11.79 18.33 -50.52
CA ILE A 1208 -12.33 17.00 -50.19
C ILE A 1208 -13.61 17.23 -49.39
N GLN A 1209 -14.75 16.90 -49.98
CA GLN A 1209 -16.05 16.94 -49.30
C GLN A 1209 -16.24 15.66 -48.48
N ASN A 1210 -16.98 15.72 -47.37
CA ASN A 1210 -17.39 14.57 -46.56
C ASN A 1210 -16.29 13.52 -46.33
N LEU A 1211 -15.23 13.88 -45.61
CA LEU A 1211 -14.09 12.99 -45.34
C LEU A 1211 -14.53 11.60 -44.82
N ALA A 1212 -15.53 11.57 -43.94
CA ALA A 1212 -16.10 10.35 -43.37
C ALA A 1212 -16.64 9.38 -44.44
N GLN A 1213 -17.21 9.89 -45.54
CA GLN A 1213 -17.67 9.06 -46.65
C GLN A 1213 -16.49 8.45 -47.41
N HIS A 1214 -15.48 9.23 -47.78
CA HIS A 1214 -14.32 8.71 -48.54
C HIS A 1214 -13.45 7.73 -47.74
N LEU A 1215 -13.44 7.84 -46.41
CA LEU A 1215 -12.86 6.83 -45.52
C LEU A 1215 -13.70 5.56 -45.45
N HIS A 1216 -15.04 5.68 -45.49
CA HIS A 1216 -15.96 4.54 -45.45
C HIS A 1216 -16.00 3.74 -46.76
N THR A 1217 -16.01 4.42 -47.91
CA THR A 1217 -15.92 3.82 -49.26
C THR A 1217 -14.53 3.28 -49.57
N LYS A 1218 -13.50 3.74 -48.84
CA LYS A 1218 -12.07 3.45 -49.04
C LYS A 1218 -11.48 4.11 -50.29
N ASP A 1219 -12.05 5.24 -50.71
CA ASP A 1219 -11.45 6.13 -51.72
C ASP A 1219 -10.20 6.83 -51.18
N LEU A 1220 -10.11 6.98 -49.85
CA LEU A 1220 -8.91 7.43 -49.13
C LEU A 1220 -8.43 6.33 -48.18
N SER A 1221 -7.18 5.89 -48.36
CA SER A 1221 -6.50 5.00 -47.42
C SER A 1221 -6.07 5.77 -46.19
N LEU A 1222 -6.65 5.45 -45.02
CA LEU A 1222 -6.14 5.92 -43.74
C LEU A 1222 -4.90 5.11 -43.35
N TYR A 1223 -3.79 5.80 -43.12
CA TYR A 1223 -2.57 5.22 -42.57
C TYR A 1223 -2.35 5.79 -41.17
N LEU A 1224 -2.33 4.91 -40.16
CA LEU A 1224 -1.92 5.31 -38.83
C LEU A 1224 -0.40 5.45 -38.81
N PHE A 1225 0.09 6.67 -38.59
CA PHE A 1225 1.51 6.91 -38.32
C PHE A 1225 1.77 6.51 -36.85
N VAL A 1226 2.65 5.54 -36.64
CA VAL A 1226 3.01 4.94 -35.35
C VAL A 1226 4.52 5.02 -35.18
#